data_AF-A0A6P1AAM1-F1
#
_entry.id   AF-A0A6P1AAM1-F1
#
_cell.length_a   1.000
_cell.length_b   1.000
_cell.length_c   1.000
_cell.angle_alpha   90.00
_cell.angle_beta   90.00
_cell.angle_gamma   90.00
#
_symmetry.space_group_name_H-M   'P 1'
#
loop_
_entity.id
_entity.type
_entity.pdbx_description
1 polymer ?
#
loop_
_entity_poly.entity_id
_entity_poly.type
_entity_poly.pdbx_seq_one_letter_code
_entity_poly.pdbx_strand_id
1 'polypeptide(L)'
;MPLSSTILVLGAGLTLGRRGPTVHIGAALAAQLSNWLPTSPEHRRQMIAAGAAAGLAAGFNTPIAGVLFVVEELMRDVSSLTLETAILASFTGAVVSRTFGSPNLDITDTLTNLPAQSNFQSTDLPFYILLGILAGLLGALFNRGILWSLAFNRRLPWAMPWRVGVAGLLSGTIIAALPDFFRNNAALREFLIAGDVGWEANAIAFVAHFCLTLIAYGSGAPGGLFAPTLVLGSALGYLVGTTEVAFLGMGSPTTYALAGMGAFFTAAIRVPVTAIVIIFEITSDFGLVLPLMVACAVAYVVGESVFSGSLYQHLLEKSGIELKEDNRDRNILAGLKATDVMERRVQTLPLDTTEEETKMAFRRSSHRGFPVMHKGKLVGIITQADLAKEVESTPKKAVSYLGKIMTPHPITVNPKATLSDVLYLINRYQLSHLPVVENHKLVGIITRRDIIKAEAKQLSGEKNQTSYTPEPSYIIYQTRAPAVGRGRILLPLSNPKTAPALLKIAIAIAKERRYELECLCIIPVSRHKSPAQARVNTNPSRQLLAVAEKLASRQIPLHTQIRIAHDTAETILEVISQQHIDLTLMGWKGRTDTAGKIFGSVVDTIVRQAPGDVILVKLGTQANAYPNNNYTSTSWLIPIAGGPNAQRAIQLLPAFKSLTRSAYIWLCQVYPPDKPVLDTTALENTARQIRSEYKIPTMAIPIRSRSVTEAITRFANTEQCDVLMLGASREGLLQQAIQGNIPEAIARNVNSTTILVRSPLDRGEAVRD
;
A
#
# COMPACT_ATOMS: atom_id res chain seq x y z
N MET A 1 22.18 -11.04 -18.48
CA MET A 1 23.01 -12.05 -17.78
C MET A 1 22.46 -13.50 -17.75
N PRO A 2 21.13 -13.79 -17.73
CA PRO A 2 20.68 -15.19 -17.61
C PRO A 2 20.84 -16.02 -18.89
N LEU A 3 20.89 -15.41 -20.07
CA LEU A 3 20.90 -16.14 -21.34
C LEU A 3 22.19 -16.97 -21.55
N SER A 4 23.37 -16.32 -21.49
CA SER A 4 24.66 -16.98 -21.73
C SER A 4 24.96 -18.08 -20.72
N SER A 5 24.65 -17.83 -19.45
CA SER A 5 24.86 -18.80 -18.38
C SER A 5 23.90 -20.00 -18.48
N THR A 6 22.63 -19.78 -18.86
CA THR A 6 21.69 -20.88 -19.13
C THR A 6 22.13 -21.72 -20.33
N ILE A 7 22.65 -21.08 -21.40
CA ILE A 7 23.17 -21.80 -22.58
C ILE A 7 24.34 -22.72 -22.18
N LEU A 8 25.29 -22.21 -21.39
CA LEU A 8 26.43 -23.01 -20.92
C LEU A 8 26.00 -24.17 -20.01
N VAL A 9 25.08 -23.92 -19.09
CA VAL A 9 24.56 -24.95 -18.17
C VAL A 9 23.82 -26.06 -18.92
N LEU A 10 22.96 -25.70 -19.87
CA LEU A 10 22.22 -26.67 -20.68
C LEU A 10 23.14 -27.40 -21.66
N GLY A 11 24.10 -26.69 -22.27
CA GLY A 11 25.11 -27.28 -23.14
C GLY A 11 26.04 -28.25 -22.42
N ALA A 12 26.28 -28.03 -21.12
CA ALA A 12 27.03 -28.93 -20.26
C ALA A 12 26.23 -30.18 -19.81
N GLY A 13 24.95 -30.28 -20.16
CA GLY A 13 24.12 -31.46 -19.88
C GLY A 13 23.57 -31.56 -18.45
N LEU A 14 23.63 -30.48 -17.65
CA LEU A 14 22.97 -30.44 -16.34
C LEU A 14 21.45 -30.67 -16.50
N THR A 15 20.85 -31.45 -15.59
CA THR A 15 19.42 -31.82 -15.62
C THR A 15 18.51 -30.66 -15.19
N LEU A 16 18.57 -29.56 -15.93
CA LEU A 16 17.78 -28.35 -15.77
C LEU A 16 17.05 -28.03 -17.08
N GLY A 17 16.00 -27.24 -17.00
CA GLY A 17 15.16 -26.86 -18.14
C GLY A 17 15.40 -25.43 -18.62
N ARG A 18 15.25 -25.19 -19.93
CA ARG A 18 15.31 -23.83 -20.51
C ARG A 18 14.09 -22.96 -20.21
N ARG A 19 12.97 -23.56 -19.79
CA ARG A 19 11.65 -22.91 -19.79
C ARG A 19 11.41 -21.90 -18.66
N GLY A 20 11.95 -22.13 -17.47
CA GLY A 20 11.93 -21.09 -16.41
C GLY A 20 12.70 -19.82 -16.83
N PRO A 21 13.92 -19.96 -17.37
CA PRO A 21 14.66 -18.84 -17.95
C PRO A 21 13.94 -18.10 -19.07
N THR A 22 13.20 -18.77 -19.96
CA THR A 22 12.45 -18.08 -21.04
C THR A 22 11.34 -17.19 -20.48
N VAL A 23 10.61 -17.64 -19.45
CA VAL A 23 9.61 -16.82 -18.73
C VAL A 23 10.27 -15.58 -18.13
N HIS A 24 11.41 -15.75 -17.45
CA HIS A 24 12.14 -14.63 -16.85
C HIS A 24 12.68 -13.65 -17.89
N ILE A 25 13.19 -14.14 -19.03
CA ILE A 25 13.65 -13.29 -20.13
C ILE A 25 12.49 -12.47 -20.70
N GLY A 26 11.33 -13.08 -20.94
CA GLY A 26 10.14 -12.38 -21.40
C GLY A 26 9.69 -11.28 -20.41
N ALA A 27 9.63 -11.62 -19.13
CA ALA A 27 9.32 -10.67 -18.06
C ALA A 27 10.35 -9.51 -17.99
N ALA A 28 11.64 -9.82 -18.12
CA ALA A 28 12.72 -8.83 -18.07
C ALA A 28 12.70 -7.88 -19.28
N LEU A 29 12.42 -8.39 -20.48
CA LEU A 29 12.26 -7.56 -21.68
C LEU A 29 11.06 -6.61 -21.55
N ALA A 30 9.92 -7.12 -21.04
CA ALA A 30 8.76 -6.29 -20.76
C ALA A 30 9.05 -5.25 -19.66
N ALA A 31 9.78 -5.63 -18.60
CA ALA A 31 10.22 -4.69 -17.56
C ALA A 31 11.13 -3.59 -18.14
N GLN A 32 12.04 -3.94 -19.05
CA GLN A 32 12.91 -2.97 -19.72
C GLN A 32 12.10 -2.00 -20.60
N LEU A 33 11.13 -2.51 -21.36
CA LEU A 33 10.22 -1.70 -22.16
C LEU A 33 9.40 -0.73 -21.28
N SER A 34 8.97 -1.18 -20.10
CA SER A 34 8.27 -0.34 -19.10
C SER A 34 9.09 0.81 -18.55
N ASN A 35 10.42 0.68 -18.57
CA ASN A 35 11.31 1.75 -18.13
C ASN A 35 11.51 2.80 -19.23
N TRP A 36 11.41 2.40 -20.50
CA TRP A 36 11.48 3.33 -21.64
C TRP A 36 10.17 4.11 -21.84
N LEU A 37 9.04 3.51 -21.50
CA LEU A 37 7.71 4.12 -21.57
C LEU A 37 7.12 4.24 -20.14
N PRO A 38 7.22 5.42 -19.48
CA PRO A 38 6.74 5.61 -18.11
C PRO A 38 5.25 5.31 -18.01
N THR A 39 4.89 4.34 -17.18
CA THR A 39 3.50 3.91 -16.95
C THR A 39 3.21 3.78 -15.46
N SER A 40 1.93 3.74 -15.07
CA SER A 40 1.54 3.53 -13.68
C SER A 40 2.05 2.17 -13.14
N PRO A 41 2.28 2.02 -11.83
CA PRO A 41 2.75 0.76 -11.23
C PRO A 41 1.89 -0.46 -11.57
N GLU A 42 0.58 -0.29 -11.67
CA GLU A 42 -0.36 -1.35 -12.04
C GLU A 42 -0.13 -1.82 -13.48
N HIS A 43 -0.21 -0.92 -14.47
CA HIS A 43 0.13 -1.23 -15.86
C HIS A 43 1.52 -1.84 -16.04
N ARG A 44 2.52 -1.38 -15.27
CA ARG A 44 3.86 -1.97 -15.27
C ARG A 44 3.85 -3.43 -14.82
N ARG A 45 3.12 -3.76 -13.74
CA ARG A 45 2.95 -5.13 -13.24
C ARG A 45 2.30 -6.02 -14.31
N GLN A 46 1.24 -5.52 -14.96
CA GLN A 46 0.52 -6.22 -16.02
C GLN A 46 1.40 -6.48 -17.25
N MET A 47 2.21 -5.49 -17.67
CA MET A 47 3.10 -5.65 -18.81
C MET A 47 4.21 -6.67 -18.55
N ILE A 48 4.78 -6.68 -17.34
CA ILE A 48 5.76 -7.70 -16.94
C ILE A 48 5.12 -9.10 -16.97
N ALA A 49 3.88 -9.23 -16.49
CA ALA A 49 3.14 -10.49 -16.53
C ALA A 49 2.84 -10.94 -17.98
N ALA A 50 2.44 -10.03 -18.86
CA ALA A 50 2.23 -10.33 -20.28
C ALA A 50 3.55 -10.79 -20.96
N GLY A 51 4.68 -10.16 -20.63
CA GLY A 51 6.00 -10.60 -21.08
C GLY A 51 6.36 -12.00 -20.57
N ALA A 52 6.02 -12.32 -19.33
CA ALA A 52 6.18 -13.65 -18.76
C ALA A 52 5.31 -14.70 -19.51
N ALA A 53 4.05 -14.37 -19.82
CA ALA A 53 3.17 -15.22 -20.63
C ALA A 53 3.71 -15.50 -22.03
N ALA A 54 4.26 -14.46 -22.69
CA ALA A 54 4.95 -14.61 -23.98
C ALA A 54 6.18 -15.52 -23.87
N GLY A 55 6.97 -15.38 -22.81
CA GLY A 55 8.14 -16.22 -22.54
C GLY A 55 7.79 -17.67 -22.22
N LEU A 56 6.67 -17.94 -21.54
CA LEU A 56 6.17 -19.30 -21.32
C LEU A 56 5.69 -19.92 -22.62
N ALA A 57 4.87 -19.20 -23.39
CA ALA A 57 4.31 -19.67 -24.64
C ALA A 57 5.35 -19.87 -25.74
N ALA A 58 6.33 -18.98 -25.88
CA ALA A 58 7.48 -19.22 -26.74
C ALA A 58 8.35 -20.38 -26.25
N GLY A 59 8.39 -20.60 -24.94
CA GLY A 59 9.04 -21.77 -24.36
C GLY A 59 8.35 -23.06 -24.78
N PHE A 60 7.07 -23.19 -24.47
CA PHE A 60 6.28 -24.43 -24.58
C PHE A 60 5.51 -24.63 -25.86
N ASN A 61 5.40 -23.61 -26.69
CA ASN A 61 4.45 -23.59 -27.80
C ASN A 61 2.97 -23.68 -27.35
N THR A 62 2.70 -23.27 -26.10
CA THR A 62 1.40 -23.40 -25.40
C THR A 62 0.87 -22.00 -25.01
N PRO A 63 0.18 -21.29 -25.91
CA PRO A 63 -0.31 -19.93 -25.63
C PRO A 63 -1.39 -19.90 -24.54
N ILE A 64 -2.34 -20.84 -24.51
CA ILE A 64 -3.39 -20.83 -23.48
C ILE A 64 -2.78 -21.09 -22.11
N ALA A 65 -1.82 -22.02 -22.03
CA ALA A 65 -1.14 -22.29 -20.78
C ALA A 65 -0.28 -21.10 -20.30
N GLY A 66 0.27 -20.31 -21.23
CA GLY A 66 0.97 -19.05 -20.93
C GLY A 66 0.12 -18.05 -20.19
N VAL A 67 -1.13 -17.90 -20.60
CA VAL A 67 -2.11 -17.00 -19.98
C VAL A 67 -2.52 -17.51 -18.61
N LEU A 68 -2.85 -18.80 -18.50
CA LEU A 68 -3.29 -19.40 -17.25
C LEU A 68 -2.19 -19.39 -16.19
N PHE A 69 -0.93 -19.56 -16.57
CA PHE A 69 0.20 -19.43 -15.65
C PHE A 69 0.29 -18.04 -15.02
N VAL A 70 -0.01 -16.99 -15.79
CA VAL A 70 -0.05 -15.62 -15.23
C VAL A 70 -1.15 -15.49 -14.20
N VAL A 71 -2.34 -16.00 -14.51
CA VAL A 71 -3.52 -15.91 -13.64
C VAL A 71 -3.35 -16.76 -12.38
N GLU A 72 -2.84 -17.98 -12.53
CA GLU A 72 -2.76 -18.97 -11.45
C GLU A 72 -1.53 -18.79 -10.55
N GLU A 73 -0.36 -18.48 -11.11
CA GLU A 73 0.90 -18.39 -10.33
C GLU A 73 1.42 -16.96 -10.13
N LEU A 74 1.45 -16.13 -11.19
CA LEU A 74 2.20 -14.87 -11.14
C LEU A 74 1.43 -13.71 -10.50
N MET A 75 0.18 -13.51 -10.91
CA MET A 75 -0.63 -12.37 -10.47
C MET A 75 -1.70 -12.73 -9.46
N ARG A 76 -2.27 -13.94 -9.53
CA ARG A 76 -3.43 -14.35 -8.72
C ARG A 76 -4.58 -13.32 -8.77
N ASP A 77 -4.69 -12.63 -9.91
CA ASP A 77 -5.63 -11.54 -10.20
C ASP A 77 -6.23 -11.80 -11.58
N VAL A 78 -7.54 -11.60 -11.70
CA VAL A 78 -8.34 -11.92 -12.90
C VAL A 78 -8.91 -10.64 -13.52
N SER A 79 -8.21 -9.51 -13.43
CA SER A 79 -8.65 -8.29 -14.11
C SER A 79 -8.77 -8.52 -15.63
N SER A 80 -9.77 -7.90 -16.27
CA SER A 80 -9.98 -8.06 -17.72
C SER A 80 -8.76 -7.57 -18.52
N LEU A 81 -8.11 -6.48 -18.08
CA LEU A 81 -6.97 -5.90 -18.78
C LEU A 81 -5.71 -6.80 -18.72
N THR A 82 -5.48 -7.46 -17.58
CA THR A 82 -4.38 -8.44 -17.43
C THR A 82 -4.55 -9.63 -18.35
N LEU A 83 -5.78 -10.12 -18.47
CA LEU A 83 -6.08 -11.29 -19.27
C LEU A 83 -5.91 -10.99 -20.77
N GLU A 84 -6.48 -9.89 -21.25
CA GLU A 84 -6.39 -9.47 -22.66
C GLU A 84 -4.94 -9.26 -23.12
N THR A 85 -4.14 -8.56 -22.32
CA THR A 85 -2.74 -8.30 -22.64
C THR A 85 -1.88 -9.56 -22.58
N ALA A 86 -2.12 -10.44 -21.61
CA ALA A 86 -1.46 -11.74 -21.55
C ALA A 86 -1.80 -12.62 -22.75
N ILE A 87 -3.07 -12.68 -23.19
CA ILE A 87 -3.51 -13.44 -24.37
C ILE A 87 -2.75 -12.98 -25.62
N LEU A 88 -2.76 -11.68 -25.90
CA LEU A 88 -2.11 -11.13 -27.09
C LEU A 88 -0.59 -11.39 -27.09
N ALA A 89 0.06 -11.15 -25.95
CA ALA A 89 1.50 -11.37 -25.82
C ALA A 89 1.87 -12.87 -25.94
N SER A 90 1.08 -13.74 -25.30
CA SER A 90 1.27 -15.19 -25.32
C SER A 90 1.09 -15.78 -26.72
N PHE A 91 0.03 -15.38 -27.42
CA PHE A 91 -0.22 -15.76 -28.81
C PHE A 91 0.93 -15.31 -29.73
N THR A 92 1.35 -14.04 -29.61
CA THR A 92 2.46 -13.51 -30.41
C THR A 92 3.76 -14.27 -30.14
N GLY A 93 4.07 -14.56 -28.87
CA GLY A 93 5.25 -15.34 -28.48
C GLY A 93 5.24 -16.75 -29.08
N ALA A 94 4.10 -17.44 -29.04
CA ALA A 94 3.93 -18.75 -29.67
C ALA A 94 4.10 -18.69 -31.20
N VAL A 95 3.44 -17.74 -31.87
CA VAL A 95 3.54 -17.57 -33.33
C VAL A 95 4.98 -17.31 -33.76
N VAL A 96 5.67 -16.36 -33.10
CA VAL A 96 7.07 -16.05 -33.40
C VAL A 96 7.96 -17.27 -33.18
N SER A 97 7.76 -18.02 -32.09
CA SER A 97 8.52 -19.25 -31.84
C SER A 97 8.32 -20.29 -32.93
N ARG A 98 7.10 -20.44 -33.46
CA ARG A 98 6.78 -21.34 -34.59
C ARG A 98 7.43 -20.87 -35.89
N THR A 99 7.38 -19.57 -36.20
CA THR A 99 7.94 -19.03 -37.46
C THR A 99 9.46 -19.14 -37.53
N PHE A 100 10.15 -19.01 -36.40
CA PHE A 100 11.61 -19.12 -36.33
C PHE A 100 12.10 -20.57 -36.20
N GLY A 101 11.21 -21.55 -36.37
CA GLY A 101 11.57 -22.96 -36.35
C GLY A 101 12.17 -23.39 -35.02
N SER A 102 11.66 -22.87 -33.89
CA SER A 102 12.00 -23.49 -32.61
C SER A 102 11.60 -24.95 -32.75
N PRO A 103 12.54 -25.91 -32.64
CA PRO A 103 12.19 -27.31 -32.78
C PRO A 103 11.06 -27.54 -31.78
N ASN A 104 9.95 -28.08 -32.30
CA ASN A 104 8.93 -28.62 -31.44
C ASN A 104 9.66 -29.49 -30.40
N LEU A 105 9.05 -29.73 -29.25
CA LEU A 105 9.42 -30.97 -28.61
C LEU A 105 9.16 -32.04 -29.69
N ASP A 106 10.19 -32.68 -30.25
CA ASP A 106 10.05 -33.73 -31.27
C ASP A 106 9.10 -34.86 -30.81
N ILE A 107 8.72 -34.82 -29.52
CA ILE A 107 7.48 -35.34 -28.93
C ILE A 107 6.26 -35.26 -29.87
N THR A 108 6.08 -34.25 -30.72
CA THR A 108 4.88 -34.15 -31.58
C THR A 108 4.84 -35.25 -32.65
N ASP A 109 5.96 -35.59 -33.28
CA ASP A 109 5.97 -36.65 -34.33
C ASP A 109 5.87 -38.05 -33.71
N THR A 110 6.35 -38.25 -32.48
CA THR A 110 6.18 -39.52 -31.76
C THR A 110 4.82 -39.65 -31.07
N LEU A 111 4.24 -38.58 -30.54
CA LEU A 111 2.89 -38.59 -29.94
C LEU A 111 1.76 -38.64 -30.96
N THR A 112 1.89 -37.99 -32.12
CA THR A 112 0.86 -38.00 -33.17
C THR A 112 0.72 -39.37 -33.85
N ASN A 113 1.74 -40.22 -33.74
CA ASN A 113 1.73 -41.60 -34.25
C ASN A 113 1.33 -42.64 -33.19
N LEU A 114 1.00 -42.25 -31.95
CA LEU A 114 0.49 -43.19 -30.95
C LEU A 114 -1.00 -43.51 -31.24
N PRO A 115 -1.34 -44.78 -31.54
CA PRO A 115 -2.71 -45.18 -31.80
C PRO A 115 -3.42 -45.40 -30.46
N ALA A 116 -3.91 -44.34 -29.82
CA ALA A 116 -4.87 -44.49 -28.74
C ALA A 116 -5.70 -43.21 -28.60
N GLN A 117 -6.95 -43.26 -29.06
CA GLN A 117 -7.98 -42.43 -28.44
C GLN A 117 -8.05 -42.87 -26.98
N SER A 118 -7.57 -42.03 -26.07
CA SER A 118 -7.58 -42.30 -24.65
C SER A 118 -9.02 -42.28 -24.12
N ASN A 119 -9.67 -43.45 -24.14
CA ASN A 119 -11.01 -43.60 -23.59
C ASN A 119 -10.91 -43.82 -22.08
N PHE A 120 -11.07 -42.75 -21.31
CA PHE A 120 -11.16 -42.83 -19.86
C PHE A 120 -12.33 -43.72 -19.44
N GLN A 121 -12.04 -44.79 -18.70
CA GLN A 121 -13.06 -45.64 -18.09
C GLN A 121 -13.13 -45.39 -16.58
N SER A 122 -14.30 -45.61 -15.99
CA SER A 122 -14.50 -45.45 -14.54
C SER A 122 -13.63 -46.41 -13.71
N THR A 123 -13.17 -47.52 -14.30
CA THR A 123 -12.24 -48.49 -13.72
C THR A 123 -10.83 -47.94 -13.52
N ASP A 124 -10.43 -46.92 -14.29
CA ASP A 124 -9.09 -46.33 -14.26
C ASP A 124 -8.96 -45.32 -13.11
N LEU A 125 -10.09 -44.83 -12.60
CA LEU A 125 -10.16 -43.77 -11.59
C LEU A 125 -9.33 -44.05 -10.32
N PRO A 126 -9.35 -45.27 -9.72
CA PRO A 126 -8.53 -45.56 -8.54
C PRO A 126 -7.02 -45.42 -8.80
N PHE A 127 -6.56 -45.78 -9.99
CA PHE A 127 -5.14 -45.67 -10.36
C PHE A 127 -4.72 -44.23 -10.64
N TYR A 128 -5.60 -43.39 -11.20
CA TYR A 128 -5.34 -41.95 -11.31
C TYR A 128 -5.33 -41.24 -9.95
N ILE A 129 -6.19 -41.66 -9.02
CA ILE A 129 -6.13 -41.18 -7.63
C ILE A 129 -4.81 -41.61 -6.98
N LEU A 130 -4.40 -42.87 -7.14
CA LEU A 130 -3.12 -43.37 -6.64
C LEU A 130 -1.94 -42.58 -7.23
N LEU A 131 -1.95 -42.34 -8.55
CA LEU A 131 -0.96 -41.51 -9.22
C LEU A 131 -0.90 -40.10 -8.62
N GLY A 132 -2.06 -39.47 -8.39
CA GLY A 132 -2.14 -38.17 -7.74
C GLY A 132 -1.56 -38.18 -6.32
N ILE A 133 -1.86 -39.20 -5.51
CA ILE A 133 -1.30 -39.35 -4.16
C ILE A 133 0.22 -39.47 -4.22
N LEU A 134 0.74 -40.39 -5.03
CA LEU A 134 2.18 -40.60 -5.18
C LEU A 134 2.89 -39.35 -5.70
N ALA A 135 2.31 -38.68 -6.71
CA ALA A 135 2.84 -37.43 -7.24
C ALA A 135 2.84 -36.31 -6.20
N GLY A 136 1.79 -36.19 -5.39
CA GLY A 136 1.70 -35.25 -4.28
C GLY A 136 2.78 -35.47 -3.21
N LEU A 137 2.96 -36.72 -2.77
CA LEU A 137 3.96 -37.10 -1.77
C LEU A 137 5.39 -36.90 -2.28
N LEU A 138 5.69 -37.43 -3.47
CA LEU A 138 7.03 -37.35 -4.06
C LEU A 138 7.35 -35.93 -4.53
N GLY A 139 6.37 -35.15 -4.97
CA GLY A 139 6.52 -33.73 -5.28
C GLY A 139 6.81 -32.89 -4.05
N ALA A 140 6.16 -33.16 -2.91
CA ALA A 140 6.49 -32.52 -1.63
C ALA A 140 7.92 -32.88 -1.18
N LEU A 141 8.32 -34.15 -1.32
CA LEU A 141 9.69 -34.60 -1.06
C LEU A 141 10.70 -33.91 -1.98
N PHE A 142 10.37 -33.76 -3.27
CA PHE A 142 11.18 -33.05 -4.25
C PHE A 142 11.39 -31.59 -3.85
N ASN A 143 10.33 -30.87 -3.51
CA ASN A 143 10.41 -29.47 -3.07
C ASN A 143 11.30 -29.33 -1.83
N ARG A 144 11.10 -30.19 -0.82
CA ARG A 144 11.93 -30.21 0.38
C ARG A 144 13.40 -30.53 0.06
N GLY A 145 13.64 -31.47 -0.85
CA GLY A 145 14.95 -31.87 -1.33
C GLY A 145 15.68 -30.73 -2.04
N ILE A 146 15.00 -30.00 -2.93
CA ILE A 146 15.53 -28.80 -3.60
C ILE A 146 15.93 -27.74 -2.57
N LEU A 147 15.04 -27.44 -1.62
CA LEU A 147 15.29 -26.44 -0.58
C LEU A 147 16.41 -26.84 0.37
N TRP A 148 16.55 -28.13 0.67
CA TRP A 148 17.63 -28.68 1.48
C TRP A 148 18.95 -28.65 0.72
N SER A 149 18.97 -29.08 -0.54
CA SER A 149 20.16 -29.06 -1.41
C SER A 149 20.72 -27.63 -1.58
N LEU A 150 19.84 -26.65 -1.80
CA LEU A 150 20.22 -25.23 -1.86
C LEU A 150 20.80 -24.73 -0.53
N ALA A 151 20.20 -25.11 0.60
CA ALA A 151 20.68 -24.72 1.93
C ALA A 151 22.02 -25.37 2.26
N PHE A 152 22.21 -26.64 1.92
CA PHE A 152 23.46 -27.37 2.08
C PHE A 152 24.57 -26.71 1.25
N ASN A 153 24.32 -26.48 -0.05
CA ASN A 153 25.30 -25.90 -0.94
C ASN A 153 25.68 -24.45 -0.57
N ARG A 154 24.75 -23.67 0.02
CA ARG A 154 25.05 -22.34 0.56
C ARG A 154 25.98 -22.37 1.77
N ARG A 155 26.06 -23.47 2.53
CA ARG A 155 26.98 -23.61 3.68
C ARG A 155 28.43 -23.87 3.26
N LEU A 156 28.68 -24.36 2.04
CA LEU A 156 30.05 -24.57 1.57
C LEU A 156 30.75 -23.22 1.32
N PRO A 157 32.01 -23.02 1.71
CA PRO A 157 32.72 -21.75 1.54
C PRO A 157 33.15 -21.46 0.08
N TRP A 158 32.84 -22.35 -0.87
CA TRP A 158 33.31 -22.24 -2.25
C TRP A 158 32.58 -21.16 -3.05
N ALA A 159 33.29 -20.55 -4.00
CA ALA A 159 32.70 -19.64 -4.96
C ALA A 159 31.69 -20.35 -5.89
N MET A 160 30.72 -19.59 -6.41
CA MET A 160 29.63 -20.10 -7.25
C MET A 160 30.10 -20.96 -8.43
N PRO A 161 31.12 -20.58 -9.23
CA PRO A 161 31.56 -21.38 -10.37
C PRO A 161 32.08 -22.76 -9.97
N TRP A 162 32.77 -22.86 -8.83
CA TRP A 162 33.27 -24.13 -8.32
C TRP A 162 32.15 -25.07 -7.88
N ARG A 163 31.11 -24.54 -7.22
CA ARG A 163 29.94 -25.33 -6.82
C ARG A 163 29.22 -25.91 -8.04
N VAL A 164 29.03 -25.09 -9.08
CA VAL A 164 28.43 -25.52 -10.34
C VAL A 164 29.32 -26.53 -11.07
N GLY A 165 30.64 -26.32 -11.09
CA GLY A 165 31.60 -27.23 -11.69
C GLY A 165 31.61 -28.61 -11.04
N VAL A 166 31.60 -28.68 -9.70
CA VAL A 166 31.51 -29.95 -8.96
C VAL A 166 30.17 -30.63 -9.18
N ALA A 167 29.06 -29.89 -9.18
CA ALA A 167 27.74 -30.43 -9.49
C ALA A 167 27.67 -30.99 -10.92
N GLY A 168 28.30 -30.31 -11.89
CA GLY A 168 28.44 -30.78 -13.26
C GLY A 168 29.27 -32.07 -13.36
N LEU A 169 30.42 -32.12 -12.67
CA LEU A 169 31.26 -33.32 -12.61
C LEU A 169 30.49 -34.51 -12.02
N LEU A 170 29.85 -34.33 -10.87
CA LEU A 170 29.04 -35.38 -10.23
C LEU A 170 27.89 -35.84 -11.13
N SER A 171 27.18 -34.90 -11.76
CA SER A 171 26.08 -35.22 -12.67
C SER A 171 26.58 -36.00 -13.89
N GLY A 172 27.71 -35.59 -14.47
CA GLY A 172 28.34 -36.27 -15.59
C GLY A 172 28.83 -37.68 -15.24
N THR A 173 29.42 -37.87 -14.05
CA THR A 173 29.84 -39.20 -13.57
C THR A 173 28.65 -40.14 -13.38
N ILE A 174 27.56 -39.66 -12.77
CA ILE A 174 26.33 -40.45 -12.58
C ILE A 174 25.72 -40.83 -13.94
N ILE A 175 25.60 -39.88 -14.86
CA ILE A 175 25.04 -40.12 -16.21
C ILE A 175 25.94 -41.08 -17.01
N ALA A 176 27.27 -40.99 -16.87
CA ALA A 176 28.20 -41.89 -17.55
C ALA A 176 28.08 -43.34 -17.08
N ALA A 177 27.77 -43.56 -15.80
CA ALA A 177 27.54 -44.87 -15.19
C ALA A 177 26.18 -45.49 -15.56
N LEU A 178 25.22 -44.68 -16.03
CA LEU A 178 23.92 -45.16 -16.51
C LEU A 178 24.01 -45.66 -17.97
N PRO A 179 23.07 -46.53 -18.40
CA PRO A 179 22.98 -47.00 -19.78
C PRO A 179 22.98 -45.87 -20.82
N ASP A 180 23.44 -46.14 -22.04
CA ASP A 180 23.63 -45.13 -23.09
C ASP A 180 22.39 -44.28 -23.38
N PHE A 181 21.20 -44.88 -23.22
CA PHE A 181 19.92 -44.21 -23.37
C PHE A 181 19.71 -43.02 -22.41
N PHE A 182 20.35 -43.02 -21.23
CA PHE A 182 20.28 -41.93 -20.25
C PHE A 182 21.14 -40.71 -20.60
N ARG A 183 22.06 -40.84 -21.56
CA ARG A 183 23.02 -39.78 -21.91
C ARG A 183 22.40 -38.68 -22.77
N ASN A 184 21.31 -38.99 -23.49
CA ASN A 184 20.58 -38.02 -24.28
C ASN A 184 19.27 -37.62 -23.57
N ASN A 185 19.27 -36.48 -22.88
CA ASN A 185 18.10 -35.97 -22.17
C ASN A 185 16.87 -35.70 -23.06
N ALA A 186 17.04 -35.46 -24.36
CA ALA A 186 15.91 -35.25 -25.27
C ALA A 186 15.28 -36.59 -25.65
N ALA A 187 16.09 -37.53 -26.11
CA ALA A 187 15.64 -38.90 -26.40
C ALA A 187 15.10 -39.60 -25.15
N LEU A 188 15.72 -39.41 -23.99
CA LEU A 188 15.24 -40.00 -22.74
C LEU A 188 13.77 -39.63 -22.47
N ARG A 189 13.42 -38.36 -22.66
CA ARG A 189 12.04 -37.89 -22.47
C ARG A 189 11.09 -38.51 -23.47
N GLU A 190 11.54 -38.62 -24.72
CA GLU A 190 10.75 -39.20 -25.79
C GLU A 190 10.42 -40.66 -25.53
N PHE A 191 11.39 -41.50 -25.13
CA PHE A 191 11.05 -42.92 -24.88
C PHE A 191 10.33 -43.13 -23.55
N LEU A 192 10.55 -42.29 -22.53
CA LEU A 192 9.74 -42.33 -21.30
C LEU A 192 8.26 -42.04 -21.60
N ILE A 193 7.98 -41.23 -22.61
CA ILE A 193 6.63 -40.88 -23.06
C ILE A 193 6.08 -41.93 -24.04
N ALA A 194 6.88 -42.39 -25.00
CA ALA A 194 6.50 -43.40 -25.98
C ALA A 194 6.27 -44.78 -25.34
N GLY A 195 6.88 -45.03 -24.17
CA GLY A 195 6.64 -46.23 -23.38
C GLY A 195 7.43 -47.46 -23.82
N ASP A 196 8.43 -47.28 -24.68
CA ASP A 196 9.31 -48.33 -25.21
C ASP A 196 10.31 -48.88 -24.18
N VAL A 197 10.29 -48.35 -22.95
CA VAL A 197 11.27 -48.64 -21.91
C VAL A 197 10.61 -49.40 -20.76
N GLY A 198 11.15 -50.57 -20.41
CA GLY A 198 10.63 -51.40 -19.30
C GLY A 198 10.57 -50.67 -17.95
N TRP A 199 9.76 -51.19 -17.03
CA TRP A 199 9.50 -50.59 -15.71
C TRP A 199 10.79 -50.36 -14.88
N GLU A 200 11.79 -51.25 -14.99
CA GLU A 200 13.06 -51.13 -14.27
C GLU A 200 13.83 -49.88 -14.68
N ALA A 201 13.99 -49.67 -15.99
CA ALA A 201 14.70 -48.52 -16.53
C ALA A 201 13.93 -47.23 -16.26
N ASN A 202 12.59 -47.26 -16.23
CA ASN A 202 11.75 -46.14 -15.80
C ASN A 202 11.94 -45.78 -14.32
N ALA A 203 12.03 -46.78 -13.43
CA ALA A 203 12.30 -46.56 -12.01
C ALA A 203 13.70 -45.98 -11.78
N ILE A 204 14.71 -46.50 -12.47
CA ILE A 204 16.07 -45.95 -12.46
C ILE A 204 16.07 -44.52 -13.00
N ALA A 205 15.33 -44.25 -14.08
CA ALA A 205 15.19 -42.92 -14.65
C ALA A 205 14.62 -41.92 -13.66
N PHE A 206 13.53 -42.29 -12.97
CA PHE A 206 12.92 -41.47 -11.95
C PHE A 206 13.92 -41.12 -10.84
N VAL A 207 14.55 -42.13 -10.23
CA VAL A 207 15.48 -41.93 -9.11
C VAL A 207 16.71 -41.12 -9.53
N ALA A 208 17.31 -41.46 -10.67
CA ALA A 208 18.46 -40.75 -11.20
C ALA A 208 18.12 -39.29 -11.50
N HIS A 209 17.04 -39.01 -12.23
CA HIS A 209 16.63 -37.64 -12.55
C HIS A 209 16.26 -36.84 -11.32
N PHE A 210 15.64 -37.48 -10.33
CA PHE A 210 15.29 -36.84 -9.07
C PHE A 210 16.57 -36.34 -8.37
N CYS A 211 17.54 -37.23 -8.16
CA CYS A 211 18.82 -36.90 -7.52
C CYS A 211 19.64 -35.88 -8.32
N LEU A 212 19.77 -36.09 -9.64
CA LEU A 212 20.51 -35.19 -10.53
C LEU A 212 19.92 -33.77 -10.52
N THR A 213 18.60 -33.64 -10.53
CA THR A 213 17.93 -32.33 -10.47
C THR A 213 18.18 -31.63 -9.14
N LEU A 214 18.18 -32.36 -8.02
CA LEU A 214 18.53 -31.83 -6.70
C LEU A 214 19.98 -31.31 -6.65
N ILE A 215 20.93 -32.06 -7.23
CA ILE A 215 22.35 -31.66 -7.31
C ILE A 215 22.50 -30.42 -8.22
N ALA A 216 21.92 -30.48 -9.42
CA ALA A 216 22.03 -29.43 -10.43
C ALA A 216 21.41 -28.11 -9.95
N TYR A 217 20.18 -28.12 -9.45
CA TYR A 217 19.51 -26.91 -8.98
C TYR A 217 20.10 -26.40 -7.65
N GLY A 218 20.45 -27.31 -6.74
CA GLY A 218 21.07 -26.95 -5.46
C GLY A 218 22.44 -26.28 -5.61
N SER A 219 23.18 -26.60 -6.68
CA SER A 219 24.43 -25.93 -7.05
C SER A 219 24.25 -24.41 -7.27
N GLY A 220 23.00 -24.00 -7.54
CA GLY A 220 22.57 -22.65 -7.90
C GLY A 220 22.83 -22.30 -9.37
N ALA A 221 23.14 -23.30 -10.20
CA ALA A 221 23.24 -23.14 -11.65
C ALA A 221 21.94 -22.52 -12.22
N PRO A 222 22.04 -21.53 -13.13
CA PRO A 222 20.87 -20.94 -13.76
C PRO A 222 20.13 -21.96 -14.63
N GLY A 223 18.88 -22.24 -14.27
CA GLY A 223 18.01 -23.16 -15.00
C GLY A 223 16.62 -23.23 -14.39
N GLY A 224 15.67 -23.77 -15.15
CA GLY A 224 14.28 -23.95 -14.75
C GLY A 224 13.98 -25.38 -14.31
N LEU A 225 12.97 -25.55 -13.45
CA LEU A 225 12.54 -26.86 -12.94
C LEU A 225 11.39 -27.50 -13.71
N PHE A 226 10.74 -26.73 -14.60
CA PHE A 226 9.58 -27.18 -15.36
C PHE A 226 9.83 -28.50 -16.12
N ALA A 227 10.91 -28.58 -16.90
CA ALA A 227 11.18 -29.79 -17.68
C ALA A 227 11.47 -31.00 -16.78
N PRO A 228 12.40 -30.92 -15.80
CA PRO A 228 12.62 -32.02 -14.85
C PRO A 228 11.35 -32.53 -14.15
N THR A 229 10.45 -31.64 -13.71
CA THR A 229 9.20 -32.05 -13.05
C THR A 229 8.26 -32.81 -13.99
N LEU A 230 8.22 -32.43 -15.28
CA LEU A 230 7.44 -33.16 -16.28
C LEU A 230 8.05 -34.54 -16.53
N VAL A 231 9.38 -34.66 -16.66
CA VAL A 231 10.05 -35.95 -16.86
C VAL A 231 9.81 -36.89 -15.68
N LEU A 232 9.97 -36.39 -14.45
CA LEU A 232 9.70 -37.17 -13.24
C LEU A 232 8.24 -37.62 -13.17
N GLY A 233 7.31 -36.73 -13.55
CA GLY A 233 5.90 -37.07 -13.65
C GLY A 233 5.61 -38.15 -14.69
N SER A 234 6.22 -38.05 -15.87
CA SER A 234 6.10 -39.06 -16.94
C SER A 234 6.58 -40.43 -16.47
N ALA A 235 7.77 -40.50 -15.86
CA ALA A 235 8.31 -41.76 -15.35
C ALA A 235 7.43 -42.35 -14.23
N LEU A 236 6.98 -41.52 -13.28
CA LEU A 236 6.06 -41.97 -12.22
C LEU A 236 4.72 -42.46 -12.78
N GLY A 237 4.16 -41.72 -13.73
CA GLY A 237 2.92 -42.07 -14.42
C GLY A 237 3.05 -43.38 -15.17
N TYR A 238 4.14 -43.58 -15.91
CA TYR A 238 4.40 -44.83 -16.61
C TYR A 238 4.51 -46.02 -15.66
N LEU A 239 5.16 -45.86 -14.50
CA LEU A 239 5.23 -46.90 -13.47
C LEU A 239 3.83 -47.26 -12.94
N VAL A 240 2.98 -46.28 -12.67
CA VAL A 240 1.60 -46.54 -12.24
C VAL A 240 0.78 -47.20 -13.36
N GLY A 241 0.92 -46.73 -14.61
CA GLY A 241 0.21 -47.31 -15.74
C GLY A 241 0.63 -48.74 -16.06
N THR A 242 1.91 -49.07 -15.96
CA THR A 242 2.39 -50.46 -16.11
C THR A 242 1.87 -51.37 -14.99
N THR A 243 1.74 -50.85 -13.76
CA THR A 243 1.08 -51.62 -12.70
C THR A 243 -0.41 -51.82 -12.98
N GLU A 244 -1.12 -50.82 -13.49
CA GLU A 244 -2.53 -50.94 -13.83
C GLU A 244 -2.76 -51.97 -14.94
N VAL A 245 -1.98 -51.91 -16.03
CA VAL A 245 -2.00 -52.93 -17.09
C VAL A 245 -1.73 -54.32 -16.54
N ALA A 246 -0.80 -54.47 -15.59
CA ALA A 246 -0.51 -55.76 -14.97
C ALA A 246 -1.66 -56.29 -14.09
N PHE A 247 -2.46 -55.42 -13.46
CA PHE A 247 -3.55 -55.80 -12.57
C PHE A 247 -4.90 -55.95 -13.27
N LEU A 248 -5.26 -55.03 -14.16
CA LEU A 248 -6.55 -54.96 -14.83
C LEU A 248 -6.51 -55.49 -16.27
N GLY A 249 -5.32 -55.60 -16.88
CA GLY A 249 -5.17 -55.98 -18.28
C GLY A 249 -5.72 -54.94 -19.27
N MET A 250 -6.03 -53.74 -18.77
CA MET A 250 -6.62 -52.62 -19.51
C MET A 250 -5.71 -51.39 -19.35
N GLY A 251 -6.02 -50.32 -20.09
CA GLY A 251 -5.29 -49.06 -20.01
C GLY A 251 -4.02 -48.96 -20.86
N SER A 252 -3.45 -47.75 -20.90
CA SER A 252 -2.24 -47.45 -21.66
C SER A 252 -1.22 -46.75 -20.75
N PRO A 253 -0.02 -47.31 -20.55
CA PRO A 253 1.02 -46.69 -19.72
C PRO A 253 1.41 -45.28 -20.18
N THR A 254 1.28 -44.99 -21.47
CA THR A 254 1.58 -43.66 -22.03
C THR A 254 0.54 -42.62 -21.58
N THR A 255 -0.73 -42.99 -21.47
CA THR A 255 -1.80 -42.12 -20.94
C THR A 255 -1.54 -41.77 -19.47
N TYR A 256 -1.11 -42.73 -18.67
CA TYR A 256 -0.69 -42.47 -17.28
C TYR A 256 0.59 -41.65 -17.20
N ALA A 257 1.55 -41.85 -18.10
CA ALA A 257 2.75 -41.02 -18.17
C ALA A 257 2.38 -39.54 -18.41
N LEU A 258 1.50 -39.25 -19.37
CA LEU A 258 1.02 -37.89 -19.66
C LEU A 258 0.24 -37.31 -18.47
N ALA A 259 -0.64 -38.10 -17.82
CA ALA A 259 -1.33 -37.68 -16.60
C ALA A 259 -0.34 -37.38 -15.45
N GLY A 260 0.70 -38.20 -15.32
CA GLY A 260 1.75 -38.09 -14.31
C GLY A 260 2.59 -36.83 -14.50
N MET A 261 2.89 -36.43 -15.74
CA MET A 261 3.55 -35.15 -16.05
C MET A 261 2.79 -33.99 -15.39
N GLY A 262 1.48 -33.92 -15.61
CA GLY A 262 0.61 -32.89 -15.03
C GLY A 262 0.56 -32.97 -13.50
N ALA A 263 0.38 -34.18 -12.95
CA ALA A 263 0.23 -34.40 -11.51
C ALA A 263 1.49 -34.01 -10.72
N PHE A 264 2.67 -34.46 -11.16
CA PHE A 264 3.93 -34.14 -10.49
C PHE A 264 4.31 -32.65 -10.64
N PHE A 265 4.05 -32.08 -11.81
CA PHE A 265 4.20 -30.63 -12.04
C PHE A 265 3.30 -29.81 -11.11
N THR A 266 2.05 -30.24 -10.95
CA THR A 266 1.08 -29.63 -10.02
C THR A 266 1.55 -29.73 -8.57
N ALA A 267 2.07 -30.88 -8.14
CA ALA A 267 2.59 -31.06 -6.79
C ALA A 267 3.80 -30.16 -6.51
N ALA A 268 4.69 -29.96 -7.50
CA ALA A 268 5.87 -29.13 -7.35
C ALA A 268 5.55 -27.62 -7.37
N ILE A 269 4.75 -27.18 -8.35
CA ILE A 269 4.56 -25.75 -8.67
C ILE A 269 3.20 -25.20 -8.19
N ARG A 270 2.22 -26.03 -7.84
CA ARG A 270 0.88 -25.64 -7.34
C ARG A 270 -0.03 -24.95 -8.36
N VAL A 271 0.09 -25.33 -9.63
CA VAL A 271 -0.69 -24.76 -10.74
C VAL A 271 -1.49 -25.83 -11.51
N PRO A 272 -2.52 -26.44 -10.89
CA PRO A 272 -3.25 -27.56 -11.50
C PRO A 272 -3.86 -27.23 -12.86
N VAL A 273 -4.48 -26.06 -13.03
CA VAL A 273 -5.17 -25.70 -14.28
C VAL A 273 -4.16 -25.49 -15.40
N THR A 274 -3.09 -24.75 -15.12
CA THR A 274 -1.99 -24.55 -16.05
C THR A 274 -1.35 -25.87 -16.45
N ALA A 275 -1.12 -26.80 -15.50
CA ALA A 275 -0.54 -28.10 -15.79
C ALA A 275 -1.40 -28.90 -16.79
N ILE A 276 -2.71 -28.96 -16.56
CA ILE A 276 -3.67 -29.64 -17.45
C ILE A 276 -3.58 -29.04 -18.86
N VAL A 277 -3.61 -27.71 -18.97
CA VAL A 277 -3.58 -27.02 -20.27
C VAL A 277 -2.23 -27.15 -20.97
N ILE A 278 -1.09 -27.16 -20.26
CA ILE A 278 0.22 -27.45 -20.87
C ILE A 278 0.19 -28.82 -21.55
N ILE A 279 -0.25 -29.87 -20.84
CA ILE A 279 -0.26 -31.23 -21.39
C ILE A 279 -1.28 -31.34 -22.52
N PHE A 280 -2.46 -30.76 -22.36
CA PHE A 280 -3.48 -30.72 -23.40
C PHE A 280 -2.99 -30.00 -24.67
N GLU A 281 -2.37 -28.82 -24.57
CA GLU A 281 -1.88 -28.10 -25.76
C GLU A 281 -0.71 -28.80 -26.45
N ILE A 282 0.13 -29.54 -25.71
CA ILE A 282 1.23 -30.33 -26.30
C ILE A 282 0.71 -31.59 -27.00
N THR A 283 -0.29 -32.26 -26.41
CA THR A 283 -0.82 -33.55 -26.90
C THR A 283 -1.95 -33.39 -27.90
N SER A 284 -2.72 -32.30 -27.81
CA SER A 284 -3.98 -32.07 -28.52
C SER A 284 -5.03 -33.18 -28.34
N ASP A 285 -4.95 -33.96 -27.26
CA ASP A 285 -5.89 -35.04 -26.94
C ASP A 285 -6.85 -34.61 -25.81
N PHE A 286 -8.13 -34.45 -26.15
CA PHE A 286 -9.18 -34.13 -25.19
C PHE A 286 -9.48 -35.28 -24.22
N GLY A 287 -9.22 -36.54 -24.59
CA GLY A 287 -9.43 -37.71 -23.73
C GLY A 287 -8.59 -37.70 -22.46
N LEU A 288 -7.43 -37.01 -22.50
CA LEU A 288 -6.52 -36.87 -21.36
C LEU A 288 -6.97 -35.85 -20.31
N VAL A 289 -7.88 -34.93 -20.67
CA VAL A 289 -8.23 -33.81 -19.78
C VAL A 289 -8.84 -34.30 -18.48
N LEU A 290 -9.74 -35.27 -18.52
CA LEU A 290 -10.40 -35.81 -17.32
C LEU A 290 -9.42 -36.58 -16.39
N PRO A 291 -8.60 -37.53 -16.90
CA PRO A 291 -7.49 -38.11 -16.14
C PRO A 291 -6.57 -37.09 -15.48
N LEU A 292 -6.16 -36.06 -16.23
CA LEU A 292 -5.30 -34.98 -15.75
C LEU A 292 -5.99 -34.20 -14.63
N MET A 293 -7.27 -33.85 -14.78
CA MET A 293 -8.03 -33.15 -13.74
C MET A 293 -8.05 -33.91 -12.42
N VAL A 294 -8.31 -35.23 -12.46
CA VAL A 294 -8.31 -36.06 -11.25
C VAL A 294 -6.92 -36.14 -10.64
N ALA A 295 -5.91 -36.54 -11.43
CA ALA A 295 -4.56 -36.73 -10.92
C ALA A 295 -3.94 -35.42 -10.39
N CYS A 296 -4.12 -34.30 -11.09
CA CYS A 296 -3.66 -32.98 -10.65
C CYS A 296 -4.39 -32.49 -9.41
N ALA A 297 -5.72 -32.64 -9.33
CA ALA A 297 -6.48 -32.22 -8.15
C ALA A 297 -6.05 -32.98 -6.89
N VAL A 298 -5.90 -34.31 -7.00
CA VAL A 298 -5.41 -35.14 -5.89
C VAL A 298 -3.98 -34.80 -5.52
N ALA A 299 -3.08 -34.65 -6.51
CA ALA A 299 -1.69 -34.25 -6.28
C ALA A 299 -1.55 -32.88 -5.61
N TYR A 300 -2.42 -31.93 -5.98
CA TYR A 300 -2.51 -30.62 -5.35
C TYR A 300 -2.88 -30.76 -3.89
N VAL A 301 -4.01 -31.41 -3.57
CA VAL A 301 -4.51 -31.58 -2.20
C VAL A 301 -3.50 -32.31 -1.32
N VAL A 302 -2.98 -33.45 -1.80
CA VAL A 302 -2.02 -34.26 -1.05
C VAL A 302 -0.74 -33.48 -0.83
N GLY A 303 -0.18 -32.88 -1.88
CA GLY A 303 1.04 -32.11 -1.71
C GLY A 303 0.82 -30.93 -0.76
N GLU A 304 -0.32 -30.22 -0.83
CA GLU A 304 -0.59 -29.04 0.00
C GLU A 304 -0.72 -29.43 1.48
N SER A 305 -1.31 -30.59 1.75
CA SER A 305 -1.41 -31.13 3.11
C SER A 305 -0.06 -31.53 3.71
N VAL A 306 0.91 -31.94 2.89
CA VAL A 306 2.23 -32.41 3.35
C VAL A 306 3.26 -31.29 3.42
N PHE A 307 3.27 -30.40 2.43
CA PHE A 307 4.18 -29.27 2.34
C PHE A 307 3.48 -28.09 1.64
N SER A 308 2.86 -27.24 2.46
CA SER A 308 1.98 -26.14 2.04
C SER A 308 2.71 -25.07 1.23
N GLY A 309 2.13 -24.62 0.12
CA GLY A 309 2.68 -23.57 -0.74
C GLY A 309 3.49 -24.09 -1.94
N SER A 310 3.74 -23.21 -2.91
CA SER A 310 4.50 -23.54 -4.13
C SER A 310 6.00 -23.57 -3.89
N LEU A 311 6.73 -24.34 -4.70
CA LEU A 311 8.19 -24.31 -4.65
C LEU A 311 8.73 -22.89 -4.83
N TYR A 312 8.14 -22.10 -5.73
CA TYR A 312 8.56 -20.73 -5.99
C TYR A 312 8.31 -19.81 -4.80
N GLN A 313 7.19 -19.96 -4.10
CA GLN A 313 6.92 -19.23 -2.87
C GLN A 313 8.01 -19.48 -1.82
N HIS A 314 8.37 -20.74 -1.55
CA HIS A 314 9.44 -21.06 -0.60
C HIS A 314 10.82 -20.56 -1.05
N LEU A 315 11.11 -20.55 -2.35
CA LEU A 315 12.36 -19.99 -2.88
C LEU A 315 12.43 -18.46 -2.68
N LEU A 316 11.30 -17.77 -2.79
CA LEU A 316 11.18 -16.33 -2.51
C LEU A 316 11.35 -16.05 -1.02
N GLU A 317 10.67 -16.80 -0.14
CA GLU A 317 10.79 -16.69 1.31
C GLU A 317 12.24 -16.88 1.77
N LYS A 318 12.94 -17.90 1.24
CA LYS A 318 14.37 -18.12 1.50
C LYS A 318 15.30 -17.05 0.91
N SER A 319 14.80 -16.22 0.01
CA SER A 319 15.51 -15.05 -0.53
C SER A 319 15.17 -13.76 0.23
N GLY A 320 14.39 -13.85 1.31
CA GLY A 320 13.94 -12.72 2.12
C GLY A 320 12.77 -11.94 1.50
N ILE A 321 12.10 -12.50 0.50
CA ILE A 321 10.95 -11.90 -0.18
C ILE A 321 9.69 -12.61 0.32
N GLU A 322 8.94 -11.95 1.22
CA GLU A 322 7.65 -12.46 1.68
C GLU A 322 6.53 -11.97 0.75
N LEU A 323 5.88 -12.91 0.07
CA LEU A 323 4.64 -12.63 -0.66
C LEU A 323 3.51 -12.48 0.35
N LYS A 324 3.02 -11.26 0.55
CA LYS A 324 1.76 -11.05 1.26
C LYS A 324 0.63 -11.40 0.31
N GLU A 325 -0.05 -12.52 0.55
CA GLU A 325 -1.28 -12.82 -0.17
C GLU A 325 -2.25 -11.64 0.06
N ASP A 326 -2.63 -10.98 -1.04
CA ASP A 326 -3.62 -9.90 -1.04
C ASP A 326 -5.02 -10.49 -0.82
N ASN A 327 -5.24 -11.11 0.33
CA ASN A 327 -6.56 -11.37 0.91
C ASN A 327 -7.19 -10.06 1.46
N ARG A 328 -6.70 -8.91 1.00
CA ARG A 328 -6.99 -7.59 1.54
C ARG A 328 -8.44 -7.19 1.24
N ASP A 329 -8.96 -7.44 0.05
CA ASP A 329 -10.24 -6.85 -0.32
C ASP A 329 -11.47 -7.49 0.37
N ARG A 330 -11.37 -8.75 0.84
CA ARG A 330 -12.48 -9.42 1.55
C ARG A 330 -12.30 -9.52 3.07
N ASN A 331 -11.10 -9.60 3.61
CA ASN A 331 -10.88 -9.73 5.06
C ASN A 331 -10.76 -8.40 5.82
N ILE A 332 -10.54 -7.27 5.13
CA ILE A 332 -10.35 -5.96 5.78
C ILE A 332 -11.62 -5.50 6.53
N LEU A 333 -12.81 -5.75 5.97
CA LEU A 333 -14.11 -5.45 6.59
C LEU A 333 -14.56 -6.55 7.56
N ALA A 334 -14.20 -7.81 7.31
CA ALA A 334 -14.62 -8.96 8.11
C ALA A 334 -14.08 -8.93 9.55
N GLY A 335 -12.93 -8.28 9.78
CA GLY A 335 -12.31 -8.15 11.10
C GLY A 335 -12.79 -6.96 11.95
N LEU A 336 -13.57 -6.03 11.39
CA LEU A 336 -14.06 -4.85 12.11
C LEU A 336 -15.35 -5.17 12.86
N LYS A 337 -15.53 -4.57 14.03
CA LYS A 337 -16.76 -4.63 14.83
C LYS A 337 -17.51 -3.31 14.79
N ALA A 338 -18.79 -3.34 15.16
CA ALA A 338 -19.61 -2.15 15.32
C ALA A 338 -18.94 -1.09 16.23
N THR A 339 -18.23 -1.51 17.29
CA THR A 339 -17.45 -0.61 18.17
C THR A 339 -16.32 0.15 17.52
N ASP A 340 -15.77 -0.39 16.43
CA ASP A 340 -14.63 0.18 15.72
C ASP A 340 -15.06 1.25 14.71
N VAL A 341 -16.35 1.26 14.37
CA VAL A 341 -16.94 2.12 13.33
C VAL A 341 -17.94 3.12 13.91
N MET A 342 -18.62 2.79 15.01
CA MET A 342 -19.69 3.64 15.56
C MET A 342 -19.22 5.00 16.09
N GLU A 343 -20.06 6.02 15.90
CA GLU A 343 -19.92 7.30 16.57
C GLU A 343 -20.50 7.23 17.98
N ARG A 344 -19.67 7.51 18.98
CA ARG A 344 -20.02 7.36 20.41
C ARG A 344 -20.75 8.57 20.99
N ARG A 345 -20.54 9.75 20.42
CA ARG A 345 -21.18 11.00 20.87
C ARG A 345 -22.48 11.19 20.12
N VAL A 346 -23.51 10.48 20.55
CA VAL A 346 -24.81 10.48 19.87
C VAL A 346 -25.69 11.59 20.45
N GLN A 347 -26.12 12.53 19.58
CA GLN A 347 -27.17 13.48 19.94
C GLN A 347 -28.53 12.76 19.94
N THR A 348 -29.31 12.92 20.99
CA THR A 348 -30.60 12.24 21.17
C THR A 348 -31.71 13.23 21.51
N LEU A 349 -32.96 12.83 21.26
CA LEU A 349 -34.14 13.63 21.60
C LEU A 349 -35.00 12.91 22.65
N PRO A 350 -35.52 13.61 23.68
CA PRO A 350 -36.52 13.06 24.59
C PRO A 350 -37.85 12.73 23.89
N LEU A 351 -38.56 11.68 24.34
CA LEU A 351 -39.86 11.26 23.78
C LEU A 351 -40.95 12.35 23.82
N ASP A 352 -40.89 13.21 24.83
CA ASP A 352 -41.78 14.33 25.13
C ASP A 352 -41.44 15.61 24.36
N THR A 353 -40.40 15.59 23.52
CA THR A 353 -40.03 16.71 22.64
C THR A 353 -41.18 17.06 21.70
N THR A 354 -41.46 18.34 21.54
CA THR A 354 -42.49 18.81 20.59
C THR A 354 -41.99 18.72 19.14
N GLU A 355 -42.91 18.71 18.18
CA GLU A 355 -42.57 18.73 16.75
C GLU A 355 -41.74 19.98 16.36
N GLU A 356 -42.07 21.15 16.91
CA GLU A 356 -41.34 22.40 16.63
C GLU A 356 -39.91 22.38 17.18
N GLU A 357 -39.71 21.88 18.40
CA GLU A 357 -38.37 21.68 18.96
C GLU A 357 -37.57 20.66 18.15
N THR A 358 -38.24 19.62 17.64
CA THR A 358 -37.63 18.60 16.77
C THR A 358 -37.17 19.24 15.45
N LYS A 359 -38.02 20.06 14.79
CA LYS A 359 -37.65 20.83 13.59
C LYS A 359 -36.48 21.78 13.87
N MET A 360 -36.45 22.44 15.04
CA MET A 360 -35.33 23.26 15.46
C MET A 360 -34.05 22.44 15.66
N ALA A 361 -34.13 21.24 16.23
CA ALA A 361 -32.99 20.34 16.39
C ALA A 361 -32.39 19.93 15.02
N PHE A 362 -33.24 19.62 14.03
CA PHE A 362 -32.80 19.37 12.66
C PHE A 362 -32.19 20.59 11.97
N ARG A 363 -32.66 21.81 12.27
CA ARG A 363 -32.07 23.06 11.73
C ARG A 363 -30.72 23.42 12.36
N ARG A 364 -30.53 23.09 13.64
CA ARG A 364 -29.33 23.44 14.41
C ARG A 364 -28.22 22.39 14.29
N SER A 365 -28.56 21.15 13.94
CA SER A 365 -27.60 20.08 13.73
C SER A 365 -27.41 19.78 12.25
N SER A 366 -26.30 19.13 11.90
CA SER A 366 -26.07 18.55 10.58
C SER A 366 -26.61 17.11 10.45
N HIS A 367 -27.23 16.57 11.49
CA HIS A 367 -27.71 15.20 11.54
C HIS A 367 -29.06 15.05 10.84
N ARG A 368 -29.22 13.95 10.09
CA ARG A 368 -30.46 13.63 9.35
C ARG A 368 -31.34 12.60 10.07
N GLY A 369 -30.96 12.21 11.28
CA GLY A 369 -31.81 11.44 12.18
C GLY A 369 -31.30 11.47 13.62
N PHE A 370 -32.22 11.30 14.56
CA PHE A 370 -31.95 11.29 15.99
C PHE A 370 -32.58 10.08 16.66
N PRO A 371 -31.83 9.36 17.51
CA PRO A 371 -32.41 8.39 18.41
C PRO A 371 -33.30 9.07 19.46
N VAL A 372 -34.47 8.50 19.72
CA VAL A 372 -35.45 8.99 20.69
C VAL A 372 -35.34 8.20 21.97
N MET A 373 -35.19 8.91 23.09
CA MET A 373 -34.90 8.33 24.40
C MET A 373 -36.05 8.57 25.38
N HIS A 374 -36.35 7.57 26.20
CA HIS A 374 -37.28 7.70 27.33
C HIS A 374 -36.71 6.95 28.53
N LYS A 375 -36.61 7.63 29.69
CA LYS A 375 -36.06 7.06 30.94
C LYS A 375 -34.72 6.33 30.74
N GLY A 376 -33.84 6.91 29.91
CA GLY A 376 -32.50 6.37 29.64
C GLY A 376 -32.43 5.17 28.68
N LYS A 377 -33.56 4.77 28.07
CA LYS A 377 -33.64 3.70 27.08
C LYS A 377 -33.98 4.25 25.70
N LEU A 378 -33.49 3.57 24.66
CA LEU A 378 -33.86 3.84 23.27
C LEU A 378 -35.28 3.34 23.02
N VAL A 379 -36.19 4.22 22.61
CA VAL A 379 -37.60 3.89 22.33
C VAL A 379 -38.02 4.11 20.88
N GLY A 380 -37.26 4.91 20.13
CA GLY A 380 -37.55 5.22 18.73
C GLY A 380 -36.37 5.82 17.99
N ILE A 381 -36.55 6.08 16.71
CA ILE A 381 -35.66 6.93 15.91
C ILE A 381 -36.52 7.85 15.04
N ILE A 382 -36.12 9.12 14.91
CA ILE A 382 -36.76 10.08 14.01
C ILE A 382 -35.78 10.46 12.91
N THR A 383 -36.22 10.44 11.66
CA THR A 383 -35.43 10.88 10.51
C THR A 383 -36.11 12.02 9.78
N GLN A 384 -35.35 12.73 8.94
CA GLN A 384 -35.91 13.80 8.11
C GLN A 384 -37.03 13.30 7.17
N ALA A 385 -37.00 12.02 6.76
CA ALA A 385 -38.04 11.41 5.95
C ALA A 385 -39.36 11.21 6.73
N ASP A 386 -39.28 10.97 8.04
CA ASP A 386 -40.45 10.81 8.90
C ASP A 386 -41.17 12.15 9.11
N LEU A 387 -40.41 13.24 9.27
CA LEU A 387 -40.95 14.61 9.30
C LEU A 387 -41.67 15.01 8.00
N ALA A 388 -41.22 14.52 6.85
CA ALA A 388 -41.84 14.85 5.57
C ALA A 388 -43.21 14.18 5.39
N LYS A 389 -43.43 12.99 5.98
CA LYS A 389 -44.68 12.23 5.86
C LYS A 389 -45.86 12.84 6.61
N GLU A 390 -45.60 13.63 7.66
CA GLU A 390 -46.65 14.23 8.48
C GLU A 390 -47.16 15.58 7.94
N VAL A 391 -46.33 16.29 7.15
CA VAL A 391 -46.71 17.54 6.49
C VAL A 391 -47.86 17.34 5.50
N GLU A 392 -48.03 16.12 4.98
CA GLU A 392 -49.09 15.77 4.03
C GLU A 392 -50.42 15.34 4.70
N SER A 393 -50.46 15.08 6.01
CA SER A 393 -51.55 14.28 6.60
C SER A 393 -52.32 14.87 7.80
N THR A 394 -52.07 16.11 8.26
CA THR A 394 -52.82 16.65 9.43
C THR A 394 -53.15 18.16 9.39
N PRO A 395 -54.38 18.61 9.74
CA PRO A 395 -54.73 20.03 9.85
C PRO A 395 -54.09 20.73 11.08
N LYS A 396 -53.66 21.98 10.86
CA LYS A 396 -52.81 22.90 11.68
C LYS A 396 -53.24 23.25 13.13
N LYS A 397 -53.84 22.38 13.95
CA LYS A 397 -54.33 22.80 15.30
C LYS A 397 -54.02 21.93 16.53
N ALA A 398 -53.17 20.91 16.45
CA ALA A 398 -52.72 20.17 17.65
C ALA A 398 -51.19 20.09 17.74
N VAL A 399 -50.63 20.22 18.95
CA VAL A 399 -49.21 19.97 19.21
C VAL A 399 -48.97 18.46 19.10
N SER A 400 -48.33 18.02 18.01
CA SER A 400 -47.84 16.65 17.88
C SER A 400 -46.56 16.47 18.71
N TYR A 401 -46.52 15.42 19.51
CA TYR A 401 -45.34 15.01 20.27
C TYR A 401 -44.51 14.02 19.46
N LEU A 402 -43.19 14.03 19.67
CA LEU A 402 -42.22 13.21 18.95
C LEU A 402 -42.58 11.70 18.97
N GLY A 403 -43.19 11.23 20.06
CA GLY A 403 -43.65 9.85 20.20
C GLY A 403 -44.68 9.36 19.17
N LYS A 404 -45.42 10.26 18.50
CA LYS A 404 -46.38 9.89 17.45
C LYS A 404 -45.76 9.78 16.04
N ILE A 405 -44.58 10.34 15.86
CA ILE A 405 -44.02 10.67 14.54
C ILE A 405 -42.70 9.93 14.30
N MET A 406 -42.07 9.45 15.38
CA MET A 406 -40.89 8.59 15.32
C MET A 406 -41.21 7.20 14.79
N THR A 407 -40.21 6.53 14.23
CA THR A 407 -40.25 5.07 14.03
C THR A 407 -40.02 4.38 15.37
N PRO A 408 -41.01 3.65 15.93
CA PRO A 408 -40.85 2.96 17.21
C PRO A 408 -40.02 1.69 17.03
N HIS A 409 -39.31 1.28 18.09
CA HIS A 409 -38.51 0.04 18.11
C HIS A 409 -37.54 -0.10 16.91
N PRO A 410 -36.58 0.83 16.75
CA PRO A 410 -35.66 0.80 15.62
C PRO A 410 -34.81 -0.48 15.63
N ILE A 411 -34.42 -0.95 14.45
CA ILE A 411 -33.44 -2.03 14.33
C ILE A 411 -32.13 -1.56 14.96
N THR A 412 -31.55 -2.39 15.83
CA THR A 412 -30.30 -2.07 16.55
C THR A 412 -29.29 -3.19 16.41
N VAL A 413 -28.01 -2.88 16.68
CA VAL A 413 -26.93 -3.86 16.67
C VAL A 413 -26.15 -3.85 17.99
N ASN A 414 -25.58 -4.99 18.36
CA ASN A 414 -24.68 -5.09 19.51
C ASN A 414 -23.30 -4.48 19.18
N PRO A 415 -22.62 -3.80 20.12
CA PRO A 415 -21.26 -3.28 19.90
C PRO A 415 -20.25 -4.32 19.40
N LYS A 416 -20.41 -5.59 19.77
CA LYS A 416 -19.50 -6.67 19.37
C LYS A 416 -19.82 -7.31 18.02
N ALA A 417 -20.93 -6.92 17.37
CA ALA A 417 -21.31 -7.46 16.07
C ALA A 417 -20.28 -7.11 14.99
N THR A 418 -20.16 -7.94 13.97
CA THR A 418 -19.21 -7.71 12.88
C THR A 418 -19.70 -6.60 11.96
N LEU A 419 -18.77 -5.92 11.27
CA LEU A 419 -19.13 -4.92 10.29
C LEU A 419 -19.91 -5.52 9.10
N SER A 420 -19.67 -6.80 8.79
CA SER A 420 -20.48 -7.56 7.82
C SER A 420 -21.95 -7.63 8.24
N ASP A 421 -22.23 -7.91 9.52
CA ASP A 421 -23.60 -7.92 10.05
C ASP A 421 -24.24 -6.53 9.98
N VAL A 422 -23.47 -5.49 10.31
CA VAL A 422 -23.90 -4.08 10.22
C VAL A 422 -24.26 -3.70 8.77
N LEU A 423 -23.40 -4.04 7.81
CA LEU A 423 -23.61 -3.80 6.39
C LEU A 423 -24.82 -4.55 5.85
N TYR A 424 -24.99 -5.81 6.26
CA TYR A 424 -26.16 -6.61 5.92
C TYR A 424 -27.45 -5.92 6.38
N LEU A 425 -27.52 -5.47 7.65
CA LEU A 425 -28.70 -4.80 8.19
C LEU A 425 -28.99 -3.47 7.48
N ILE A 426 -27.97 -2.65 7.23
CA ILE A 426 -28.11 -1.35 6.55
C ILE A 426 -28.61 -1.51 5.12
N ASN A 427 -28.12 -2.52 4.38
CA ASN A 427 -28.53 -2.75 3.00
C ASN A 427 -29.89 -3.46 2.92
N ARG A 428 -30.12 -4.50 3.74
CA ARG A 428 -31.35 -5.30 3.72
C ARG A 428 -32.58 -4.47 4.08
N TYR A 429 -32.45 -3.60 5.08
CA TYR A 429 -33.55 -2.77 5.59
C TYR A 429 -33.47 -1.31 5.13
N GLN A 430 -32.53 -0.99 4.23
CA GLN A 430 -32.31 0.37 3.69
C GLN A 430 -32.21 1.46 4.76
N LEU A 431 -31.52 1.14 5.86
CA LEU A 431 -31.40 2.04 7.01
C LEU A 431 -30.37 3.13 6.72
N SER A 432 -30.71 4.37 7.07
CA SER A 432 -29.75 5.48 7.01
C SER A 432 -28.90 5.59 8.29
N HIS A 433 -29.45 5.11 9.40
CA HIS A 433 -28.83 5.15 10.73
C HIS A 433 -29.12 3.83 11.45
N LEU A 434 -28.09 3.24 12.06
CA LEU A 434 -28.20 2.01 12.84
C LEU A 434 -27.74 2.27 14.27
N PRO A 435 -28.65 2.40 15.24
CA PRO A 435 -28.30 2.53 16.65
C PRO A 435 -27.55 1.30 17.17
N VAL A 436 -26.49 1.53 17.94
CA VAL A 436 -25.72 0.50 18.63
C VAL A 436 -26.13 0.49 20.10
N VAL A 437 -26.59 -0.65 20.59
CA VAL A 437 -27.16 -0.79 21.94
C VAL A 437 -26.44 -1.89 22.71
N GLU A 438 -26.05 -1.59 23.94
CA GLU A 438 -25.49 -2.54 24.90
C GLU A 438 -26.34 -2.51 26.18
N ASN A 439 -26.85 -3.67 26.61
CA ASN A 439 -27.69 -3.78 27.82
C ASN A 439 -28.85 -2.75 27.87
N HIS A 440 -29.57 -2.59 26.75
CA HIS A 440 -30.67 -1.63 26.56
C HIS A 440 -30.30 -0.14 26.65
N LYS A 441 -29.00 0.20 26.68
CA LYS A 441 -28.51 1.57 26.61
C LYS A 441 -27.92 1.85 25.22
N LEU A 442 -28.22 3.02 24.68
CA LEU A 442 -27.61 3.51 23.46
C LEU A 442 -26.13 3.83 23.71
N VAL A 443 -25.22 3.15 23.02
CA VAL A 443 -23.76 3.32 23.16
C VAL A 443 -23.10 3.91 21.91
N GLY A 444 -23.81 3.95 20.78
CA GLY A 444 -23.34 4.56 19.56
C GLY A 444 -24.39 4.56 18.46
N ILE A 445 -24.03 5.12 17.32
CA ILE A 445 -24.82 5.06 16.07
C ILE A 445 -23.87 4.85 14.90
N ILE A 446 -24.29 4.09 13.90
CA ILE A 446 -23.51 3.84 12.67
C ILE A 446 -24.31 4.36 11.47
N THR A 447 -23.65 5.11 10.60
CA THR A 447 -24.16 5.54 9.30
C THR A 447 -23.33 4.98 8.15
N ARG A 448 -23.83 5.06 6.91
CA ARG A 448 -23.06 4.67 5.72
C ARG A 448 -21.76 5.46 5.58
N ARG A 449 -21.76 6.74 5.97
CA ARG A 449 -20.57 7.60 5.96
C ARG A 449 -19.48 7.09 6.90
N ASP A 450 -19.87 6.57 8.07
CA ASP A 450 -18.91 6.05 9.05
C ASP A 450 -18.23 4.78 8.54
N ILE A 451 -18.96 3.94 7.81
CA ILE A 451 -18.42 2.75 7.16
C ILE A 451 -17.45 3.12 6.04
N ILE A 452 -17.84 4.06 5.17
CA ILE A 452 -16.97 4.56 4.07
C ILE A 452 -15.71 5.23 4.65
N LYS A 453 -15.84 5.97 5.74
CA LYS A 453 -14.72 6.59 6.45
C LYS A 453 -13.79 5.53 7.05
N ALA A 454 -14.33 4.46 7.64
CA ALA A 454 -13.55 3.34 8.16
C ALA A 454 -12.80 2.59 7.04
N GLU A 455 -13.45 2.39 5.89
CA GLU A 455 -12.88 1.78 4.69
C GLU A 455 -11.77 2.65 4.07
N ALA A 456 -12.03 3.95 3.87
CA ALA A 456 -11.06 4.91 3.36
C ALA A 456 -9.82 5.02 4.27
N LYS A 457 -10.01 4.93 5.60
CA LYS A 457 -8.93 4.89 6.59
C LYS A 457 -8.06 3.63 6.42
N GLN A 458 -8.66 2.49 6.10
CA GLN A 458 -7.93 1.24 5.84
C GLN A 458 -7.21 1.25 4.49
N LEU A 459 -7.84 1.76 3.43
CA LEU A 459 -7.27 1.89 2.09
C LEU A 459 -6.08 2.87 2.04
N SER A 460 -6.10 3.90 2.88
CA SER A 460 -5.00 4.88 2.99
C SER A 460 -3.73 4.33 3.66
N GLY A 461 -3.69 3.03 4.01
CA GLY A 461 -2.53 2.39 4.62
C GLY A 461 -2.32 2.75 6.09
N GLU A 462 -3.32 3.33 6.78
CA GLU A 462 -3.22 3.65 8.22
C GLU A 462 -3.27 2.39 9.12
N LYS A 463 -3.30 1.17 8.56
CA LYS A 463 -3.18 -0.08 9.34
C LYS A 463 -2.12 -1.04 8.81
N ASN A 464 -0.87 -0.73 9.12
CA ASN A 464 0.07 -1.70 9.69
C ASN A 464 0.15 -1.47 11.22
N GLN A 465 -1.03 -1.38 11.83
CA GLN A 465 -1.24 -1.45 13.27
C GLN A 465 -2.12 -2.68 13.49
N THR A 466 -1.47 -3.85 13.53
CA THR A 466 -1.82 -4.86 14.54
C THR A 466 -2.06 -4.15 15.87
N SER A 467 -2.98 -4.66 16.70
CA SER A 467 -3.35 -4.18 18.02
C SER A 467 -2.16 -3.94 18.96
N TYR A 468 -1.42 -2.88 18.68
CA TYR A 468 -0.41 -2.24 19.50
C TYR A 468 -0.97 -0.84 19.65
N THR A 469 -1.62 -0.58 20.78
CA THR A 469 -1.62 0.78 21.31
C THR A 469 -0.16 1.18 21.40
N PRO A 470 0.35 2.13 20.59
CA PRO A 470 1.72 2.57 20.72
C PRO A 470 1.88 3.02 22.17
N GLU A 471 2.90 2.48 22.86
CA GLU A 471 3.22 2.95 24.21
C GLU A 471 3.38 4.48 24.14
N PRO A 472 2.80 5.23 25.10
CA PRO A 472 2.88 6.68 25.10
C PRO A 472 4.35 7.10 25.09
N SER A 473 4.60 8.30 24.56
CA SER A 473 5.97 8.81 24.53
C SER A 473 6.53 8.95 25.95
N TYR A 474 7.80 8.55 26.12
CA TYR A 474 8.46 8.53 27.42
C TYR A 474 9.33 9.77 27.60
N ILE A 475 9.09 10.56 28.65
CA ILE A 475 9.88 11.77 28.95
C ILE A 475 11.17 11.36 29.66
N ILE A 476 12.31 11.76 29.12
CA ILE A 476 13.64 11.47 29.71
C ILE A 476 14.38 12.72 30.22
N TYR A 477 13.91 13.90 29.81
CA TYR A 477 14.45 15.18 30.25
C TYR A 477 13.34 16.21 30.16
N GLN A 478 13.22 17.06 31.18
CA GLN A 478 12.27 18.16 31.17
C GLN A 478 12.77 19.31 32.05
N THR A 479 12.62 20.53 31.56
CA THR A 479 12.75 21.78 32.34
C THR A 479 11.48 22.60 32.23
N ARG A 480 11.09 23.26 33.32
CA ARG A 480 9.87 24.05 33.42
C ARG A 480 10.18 25.45 33.93
N ALA A 481 9.59 26.45 33.28
CA ALA A 481 9.58 27.83 33.72
C ALA A 481 8.25 28.17 34.43
N PRO A 482 8.15 29.31 35.15
CA PRO A 482 6.88 29.77 35.71
C PRO A 482 5.80 29.91 34.63
N ALA A 483 4.60 29.38 34.90
CA ALA A 483 3.48 29.39 33.96
C ALA A 483 2.72 30.74 34.00
N VAL A 484 3.34 31.80 33.46
CA VAL A 484 2.84 33.19 33.50
C VAL A 484 2.29 33.69 32.15
N GLY A 485 2.32 32.87 31.10
CA GLY A 485 1.85 33.27 29.77
C GLY A 485 0.33 33.13 29.58
N ARG A 486 -0.19 33.81 28.55
CA ARG A 486 -1.61 33.75 28.15
C ARG A 486 -1.96 32.56 27.24
N GLY A 487 -0.96 31.78 26.86
CA GLY A 487 -1.05 30.65 25.95
C GLY A 487 0.32 30.03 25.71
N ARG A 488 0.39 28.98 24.90
CA ARG A 488 1.62 28.21 24.66
C ARG A 488 1.89 27.97 23.18
N ILE A 489 3.16 28.12 22.81
CA ILE A 489 3.69 27.77 21.50
C ILE A 489 4.49 26.48 21.62
N LEU A 490 4.17 25.45 20.83
CA LEU A 490 5.01 24.27 20.68
C LEU A 490 5.99 24.47 19.53
N LEU A 491 7.28 24.22 19.81
CA LEU A 491 8.35 24.22 18.82
C LEU A 491 9.11 22.88 18.86
N PRO A 492 8.80 21.94 17.96
CA PRO A 492 9.58 20.73 17.77
C PRO A 492 10.95 21.05 17.13
N LEU A 493 12.03 20.60 17.78
CA LEU A 493 13.42 20.82 17.35
C LEU A 493 14.09 19.49 17.00
N SER A 494 14.58 19.39 15.76
CA SER A 494 15.29 18.19 15.27
C SER A 494 16.58 18.49 14.52
N ASN A 495 16.76 19.71 13.99
CA ASN A 495 17.89 20.08 13.15
C ASN A 495 18.66 21.29 13.70
N PRO A 496 19.94 21.15 14.08
CA PRO A 496 20.74 22.24 14.65
C PRO A 496 21.00 23.38 13.68
N LYS A 497 20.95 23.15 12.36
CA LYS A 497 21.14 24.21 11.37
C LYS A 497 19.95 25.15 11.29
N THR A 498 18.73 24.64 11.49
CA THR A 498 17.50 25.43 11.35
C THR A 498 16.93 25.90 12.70
N ALA A 499 17.31 25.25 13.80
CA ALA A 499 16.81 25.55 15.14
C ALA A 499 16.96 27.03 15.55
N PRO A 500 18.12 27.71 15.36
CA PRO A 500 18.27 29.10 15.78
C PRO A 500 17.28 30.05 15.09
N ALA A 501 17.03 29.85 13.80
CA ALA A 501 16.08 30.65 13.03
C ALA A 501 14.63 30.44 13.50
N LEU A 502 14.21 29.18 13.68
CA LEU A 502 12.88 28.85 14.18
C LEU A 502 12.65 29.36 15.61
N LEU A 503 13.68 29.28 16.46
CA LEU A 503 13.64 29.81 17.83
C LEU A 503 13.44 31.32 17.83
N LYS A 504 14.18 32.08 17.00
CA LYS A 504 13.97 33.53 16.89
C LYS A 504 12.53 33.88 16.50
N ILE A 505 11.97 33.17 15.52
CA ILE A 505 10.57 33.37 15.10
C ILE A 505 9.62 33.06 16.26
N ALA A 506 9.75 31.90 16.89
CA ALA A 506 8.87 31.48 17.97
C ALA A 506 8.96 32.43 19.18
N ILE A 507 10.16 32.91 19.53
CA ILE A 507 10.37 33.89 20.61
C ILE A 507 9.70 35.23 20.27
N ALA A 508 9.82 35.71 19.03
CA ALA A 508 9.15 36.94 18.59
C ALA A 508 7.62 36.82 18.72
N ILE A 509 7.03 35.71 18.27
CA ILE A 509 5.60 35.47 18.38
C ILE A 509 5.17 35.34 19.84
N ALA A 510 5.96 34.62 20.65
CA ALA A 510 5.70 34.45 22.07
C ALA A 510 5.71 35.78 22.83
N LYS A 511 6.68 36.65 22.54
CA LYS A 511 6.78 37.98 23.16
C LYS A 511 5.59 38.87 22.80
N GLU A 512 5.21 38.90 21.52
CA GLU A 512 4.09 39.69 21.03
C GLU A 512 2.75 39.24 21.64
N ARG A 513 2.51 37.93 21.70
CA ARG A 513 1.25 37.37 22.23
C ARG A 513 1.26 37.13 23.74
N ARG A 514 2.39 37.37 24.42
CA ARG A 514 2.65 36.99 25.82
C ARG A 514 2.43 35.49 26.07
N TYR A 515 2.89 34.65 25.15
CA TYR A 515 2.82 33.19 25.25
C TYR A 515 4.12 32.61 25.85
N GLU A 516 4.02 31.40 26.36
CA GLU A 516 5.16 30.58 26.77
C GLU A 516 5.65 29.74 25.59
N LEU A 517 6.91 29.37 25.60
CA LEU A 517 7.51 28.52 24.58
C LEU A 517 7.78 27.12 25.13
N GLU A 518 7.25 26.09 24.47
CA GLU A 518 7.49 24.68 24.76
C GLU A 518 8.38 24.09 23.65
N CYS A 519 9.66 23.85 23.97
CA CYS A 519 10.60 23.22 23.04
C CYS A 519 10.65 21.71 23.23
N LEU A 520 10.39 20.97 22.15
CA LEU A 520 10.29 19.51 22.17
C LEU A 520 11.34 18.86 21.25
N CYS A 521 12.18 18.00 21.81
CA CYS A 521 13.02 17.09 21.03
C CYS A 521 12.49 15.66 21.14
N ILE A 522 12.32 14.97 20.01
CA ILE A 522 11.85 13.58 19.98
C ILE A 522 12.96 12.69 19.45
N ILE A 523 13.28 11.62 20.19
CA ILE A 523 14.21 10.57 19.77
C ILE A 523 13.39 9.36 19.33
N PRO A 524 13.30 9.08 18.01
CA PRO A 524 12.53 7.95 17.52
C PRO A 524 13.22 6.62 17.85
N VAL A 525 12.45 5.62 18.27
CA VAL A 525 12.91 4.25 18.53
C VAL A 525 12.07 3.24 17.78
N SER A 526 12.70 2.11 17.41
CA SER A 526 12.02 1.01 16.71
C SER A 526 10.79 0.53 17.49
N ARG A 527 9.72 0.18 16.76
CA ARG A 527 8.46 -0.34 17.31
C ARG A 527 8.62 -1.63 18.15
N HIS A 528 9.76 -2.30 18.05
CA HIS A 528 10.09 -3.50 18.82
C HIS A 528 10.80 -3.21 20.16
N LYS A 529 11.05 -1.95 20.52
CA LYS A 529 11.71 -1.55 21.77
C LYS A 529 10.85 -0.55 22.53
N SER A 530 10.41 -0.90 23.74
CA SER A 530 9.65 0.03 24.61
C SER A 530 10.39 1.37 24.77
N PRO A 531 9.74 2.53 24.57
CA PRO A 531 10.34 3.84 24.77
C PRO A 531 10.91 4.04 26.18
N ALA A 532 10.32 3.42 27.20
CA ALA A 532 10.78 3.50 28.58
C ALA A 532 12.09 2.72 28.83
N GLN A 533 12.37 1.69 28.03
CA GLN A 533 13.54 0.81 28.18
C GLN A 533 14.66 1.10 27.17
N ALA A 534 14.41 1.98 26.20
CA ALA A 534 15.35 2.26 25.14
C ALA A 534 16.56 3.06 25.64
N ARG A 535 17.77 2.51 25.46
CA ARG A 535 19.02 3.25 25.64
C ARG A 535 19.24 4.18 24.45
N VAL A 536 19.25 5.49 24.70
CA VAL A 536 19.40 6.52 23.66
C VAL A 536 20.43 7.57 24.05
N ASN A 537 21.08 8.17 23.06
CA ASN A 537 21.99 9.29 23.27
C ASN A 537 21.23 10.62 23.25
N THR A 538 21.20 11.32 24.39
CA THR A 538 20.51 12.62 24.51
C THR A 538 21.36 13.82 24.16
N ASN A 539 22.67 13.66 23.93
CA ASN A 539 23.61 14.78 23.78
C ASN A 539 23.21 15.75 22.64
N PRO A 540 22.83 15.28 21.42
CA PRO A 540 22.41 16.20 20.36
C PRO A 540 21.15 17.00 20.73
N SER A 541 20.18 16.35 21.38
CA SER A 541 18.94 17.00 21.83
C SER A 541 19.21 18.01 22.95
N ARG A 542 20.07 17.68 23.92
CA ARG A 542 20.47 18.63 24.98
C ARG A 542 21.21 19.84 24.42
N GLN A 543 22.08 19.66 23.42
CA GLN A 543 22.74 20.78 22.74
C GLN A 543 21.74 21.71 22.06
N LEU A 544 20.72 21.16 21.39
CA LEU A 544 19.64 21.94 20.78
C LEU A 544 18.84 22.73 21.82
N LEU A 545 18.48 22.09 22.93
CA LEU A 545 17.73 22.74 24.00
C LEU A 545 18.57 23.81 24.74
N ALA A 546 19.88 23.60 24.90
CA ALA A 546 20.77 24.62 25.44
C ALA A 546 20.83 25.89 24.55
N VAL A 547 20.75 25.74 23.23
CA VAL A 547 20.62 26.88 22.31
C VAL A 547 19.28 27.60 22.52
N ALA A 548 18.19 26.87 22.73
CA ALA A 548 16.89 27.45 23.05
C ALA A 548 16.91 28.23 24.37
N GLU A 549 17.48 27.65 25.42
CA GLU A 549 17.65 28.28 26.73
C GLU A 549 18.48 29.57 26.63
N LYS A 550 19.60 29.52 25.90
CA LYS A 550 20.44 30.71 25.69
C LYS A 550 19.69 31.83 24.97
N LEU A 551 18.95 31.52 23.91
CA LEU A 551 18.21 32.51 23.13
C LEU A 551 16.98 33.07 23.86
N ALA A 552 16.25 32.23 24.60
CA ALA A 552 15.04 32.63 25.31
C ALA A 552 15.33 33.28 26.68
N SER A 553 16.55 33.09 27.23
CA SER A 553 16.93 33.58 28.55
C SER A 553 16.54 35.05 28.75
N ARG A 554 15.78 35.32 29.82
CA ARG A 554 15.27 36.65 30.21
C ARG A 554 14.26 37.30 29.25
N GLN A 555 13.82 36.63 28.19
CA GLN A 555 12.84 37.18 27.24
C GLN A 555 11.44 36.62 27.43
N ILE A 556 11.30 35.30 27.59
CA ILE A 556 10.02 34.59 27.71
C ILE A 556 10.15 33.35 28.61
N PRO A 557 9.06 32.86 29.23
CA PRO A 557 9.05 31.55 29.88
C PRO A 557 9.30 30.43 28.86
N LEU A 558 10.35 29.64 29.08
CA LEU A 558 10.75 28.52 28.24
C LEU A 558 10.61 27.20 29.01
N HIS A 559 9.89 26.26 28.44
CA HIS A 559 9.84 24.87 28.85
C HIS A 559 10.59 24.03 27.82
N THR A 560 11.36 23.05 28.27
CA THR A 560 12.04 22.13 27.36
C THR A 560 11.76 20.69 27.74
N GLN A 561 11.68 19.80 26.75
CA GLN A 561 11.50 18.37 26.98
C GLN A 561 12.17 17.54 25.90
N ILE A 562 12.73 16.39 26.31
CA ILE A 562 13.18 15.32 25.42
C ILE A 562 12.30 14.10 25.67
N ARG A 563 11.68 13.59 24.59
CA ARG A 563 10.86 12.38 24.63
C ARG A 563 11.42 11.29 23.73
N ILE A 564 11.26 10.04 24.15
CA ILE A 564 11.49 8.84 23.34
C ILE A 564 10.13 8.35 22.85
N ALA A 565 10.01 8.03 21.57
CA ALA A 565 8.76 7.55 21.02
C ALA A 565 8.91 6.70 19.75
N HIS A 566 7.86 5.97 19.39
CA HIS A 566 7.78 5.24 18.13
C HIS A 566 7.39 6.11 16.94
N ASP A 567 6.58 7.13 17.18
CA ASP A 567 6.04 8.00 16.13
C ASP A 567 6.15 9.47 16.55
N THR A 568 6.83 10.26 15.72
CA THR A 568 7.09 11.67 15.98
C THR A 568 5.81 12.51 15.90
N ALA A 569 4.89 12.21 14.98
CA ALA A 569 3.69 12.99 14.77
C ALA A 569 2.69 12.79 15.91
N GLU A 570 2.46 11.52 16.29
CA GLU A 570 1.61 11.18 17.44
C GLU A 570 2.17 11.78 18.73
N THR A 571 3.49 11.76 18.92
CA THR A 571 4.12 12.39 20.10
C THR A 571 3.92 13.90 20.13
N ILE A 572 3.99 14.58 18.99
CA ILE A 572 3.70 16.02 18.91
C ILE A 572 2.24 16.27 19.27
N LEU A 573 1.29 15.48 18.76
CA LEU A 573 -0.14 15.59 19.09
C LEU A 573 -0.42 15.29 20.57
N GLU A 574 0.27 14.30 21.13
CA GLU A 574 0.22 13.96 22.55
C GLU A 574 0.65 15.17 23.40
N VAL A 575 1.76 15.83 23.05
CA VAL A 575 2.23 17.04 23.72
C VAL A 575 1.26 18.20 23.53
N ILE A 576 0.70 18.38 22.33
CA ILE A 576 -0.30 19.42 22.05
C ILE A 576 -1.50 19.27 23.00
N SER A 577 -2.01 18.05 23.15
CA SER A 577 -3.13 17.75 24.03
C SER A 577 -2.76 17.89 25.51
N GLN A 578 -1.63 17.35 25.95
CA GLN A 578 -1.23 17.35 27.36
C GLN A 578 -0.87 18.75 27.86
N GLN A 579 -0.21 19.55 27.02
CA GLN A 579 0.29 20.87 27.39
C GLN A 579 -0.63 22.01 26.96
N HIS A 580 -1.80 21.71 26.40
CA HIS A 580 -2.80 22.69 25.97
C HIS A 580 -2.19 23.73 25.02
N ILE A 581 -1.53 23.27 23.96
CA ILE A 581 -0.81 24.13 23.03
C ILE A 581 -1.80 24.87 22.12
N ASP A 582 -1.68 26.21 22.09
CA ASP A 582 -2.51 27.09 21.26
C ASP A 582 -1.99 27.23 19.82
N LEU A 583 -0.67 27.18 19.66
CA LEU A 583 0.02 27.38 18.39
C LEU A 583 1.19 26.39 18.24
N THR A 584 1.26 25.71 17.12
CA THR A 584 2.38 24.82 16.76
C THR A 584 3.20 25.44 15.66
N LEU A 585 4.49 25.69 15.91
CA LEU A 585 5.44 26.20 14.92
C LEU A 585 6.44 25.12 14.53
N MET A 586 6.53 24.81 13.24
CA MET A 586 7.39 23.74 12.74
C MET A 586 8.19 24.14 11.50
N GLY A 587 9.43 23.69 11.43
CA GLY A 587 10.21 23.76 10.21
C GLY A 587 9.84 22.67 9.21
N TRP A 588 9.82 23.01 7.93
CA TRP A 588 9.69 22.04 6.83
C TRP A 588 10.81 22.25 5.79
N LYS A 589 11.26 21.15 5.16
CA LYS A 589 12.42 21.14 4.26
C LYS A 589 12.14 21.66 2.85
N GLY A 590 10.89 21.89 2.47
CA GLY A 590 10.55 22.36 1.13
C GLY A 590 10.40 21.27 0.07
N ARG A 591 10.84 20.02 0.32
CA ARG A 591 10.74 18.87 -0.60
C ARG A 591 10.42 17.60 0.18
N THR A 592 9.64 16.70 -0.42
CA THR A 592 9.33 15.37 0.11
C THR A 592 9.46 14.32 -0.99
N ASP A 593 10.17 13.23 -0.69
CA ASP A 593 10.29 12.06 -1.58
C ASP A 593 9.22 10.99 -1.27
N THR A 594 8.35 11.25 -0.28
CA THR A 594 7.30 10.31 0.13
C THR A 594 6.09 10.45 -0.78
N ALA A 595 5.83 9.41 -1.58
CA ALA A 595 4.67 9.35 -2.49
C ALA A 595 3.34 9.60 -1.75
N GLY A 596 2.50 10.46 -2.31
CA GLY A 596 1.19 10.80 -1.73
C GLY A 596 1.22 11.74 -0.50
N LYS A 597 2.39 12.24 -0.09
CA LYS A 597 2.53 13.25 0.96
C LYS A 597 2.95 14.60 0.38
N ILE A 598 2.51 15.68 1.03
CA ILE A 598 2.69 17.05 0.54
C ILE A 598 3.90 17.70 1.21
N PHE A 599 3.91 17.77 2.54
CA PHE A 599 5.03 18.31 3.33
C PHE A 599 5.85 17.19 3.99
N GLY A 600 5.34 15.96 3.95
CA GLY A 600 5.91 14.77 4.61
C GLY A 600 4.97 14.25 5.70
N SER A 601 5.17 13.00 6.13
CA SER A 601 4.24 12.30 7.04
C SER A 601 3.96 13.05 8.34
N VAL A 602 4.99 13.62 8.98
CA VAL A 602 4.83 14.34 10.25
C VAL A 602 4.06 15.64 10.05
N VAL A 603 4.49 16.48 9.13
CA VAL A 603 3.90 17.81 8.91
C VAL A 603 2.45 17.68 8.43
N ASP A 604 2.17 16.79 7.48
CA ASP A 604 0.81 16.55 6.97
C ASP A 604 -0.13 16.08 8.09
N THR A 605 0.37 15.27 9.03
CA THR A 605 -0.41 14.80 10.18
C THR A 605 -0.72 15.94 11.15
N ILE A 606 0.26 16.81 11.45
CA ILE A 606 0.04 17.97 12.32
C ILE A 606 -0.92 18.97 11.68
N VAL A 607 -0.76 19.28 10.38
CA VAL A 607 -1.70 20.16 9.66
C VAL A 607 -3.13 19.62 9.70
N ARG A 608 -3.29 18.29 9.67
CA ARG A 608 -4.59 17.62 9.67
C ARG A 608 -5.25 17.58 11.05
N GLN A 609 -4.48 17.28 12.09
CA GLN A 609 -5.02 16.89 13.40
C GLN A 609 -4.80 17.92 14.51
N ALA A 610 -3.86 18.86 14.37
CA ALA A 610 -3.62 19.86 15.40
C ALA A 610 -4.84 20.79 15.56
N PRO A 611 -5.38 20.96 16.78
CA PRO A 611 -6.57 21.78 17.02
C PRO A 611 -6.29 23.29 16.87
N GLY A 612 -5.14 23.77 17.36
CA GLY A 612 -4.75 25.18 17.36
C GLY A 612 -4.02 25.65 16.10
N ASP A 613 -3.59 26.92 16.05
CA ASP A 613 -2.88 27.48 14.89
C ASP A 613 -1.66 26.62 14.51
N VAL A 614 -1.41 26.43 13.22
CA VAL A 614 -0.18 25.78 12.73
C VAL A 614 0.58 26.74 11.83
N ILE A 615 1.84 26.99 12.18
CA ILE A 615 2.78 27.78 11.37
C ILE A 615 3.87 26.85 10.85
N LEU A 616 3.97 26.74 9.53
CA LEU A 616 5.04 26.01 8.86
C LEU A 616 6.06 26.99 8.29
N VAL A 617 7.33 26.76 8.54
CA VAL A 617 8.43 27.62 8.09
C VAL A 617 9.39 26.84 7.21
N LYS A 618 9.51 27.23 5.95
CA LYS A 618 10.60 26.83 5.05
C LYS A 618 11.63 27.95 5.04
N LEU A 619 12.84 27.70 5.55
CA LEU A 619 13.91 28.70 5.49
C LEU A 619 14.41 28.87 4.05
N GLY A 620 14.74 30.11 3.68
CA GLY A 620 15.33 30.42 2.38
C GLY A 620 16.68 29.75 2.15
N THR A 621 17.07 29.60 0.88
CA THR A 621 18.31 28.90 0.47
C THR A 621 19.53 29.81 0.43
N GLN A 622 19.34 31.14 0.54
CA GLN A 622 20.41 32.11 0.51
C GLN A 622 21.18 32.16 1.84
N ALA A 623 22.48 32.48 1.80
CA ALA A 623 23.35 32.54 2.98
C ALA A 623 22.84 33.49 4.09
N ASN A 624 22.03 34.48 3.72
CA ASN A 624 21.45 35.46 4.63
C ASN A 624 19.97 35.24 4.94
N ALA A 625 19.35 34.11 4.58
CA ALA A 625 17.90 33.92 4.70
C ALA A 625 17.29 34.35 6.05
N TYR A 626 16.12 34.99 6.01
CA TYR A 626 15.40 35.47 7.19
C TYR A 626 15.11 34.34 8.20
N PRO A 627 15.26 34.56 9.53
CA PRO A 627 15.75 35.76 10.22
C PRO A 627 17.23 35.63 10.63
N ASN A 628 18.15 35.94 9.71
CA ASN A 628 19.57 36.08 10.05
C ASN A 628 19.92 37.51 10.51
N ASN A 629 21.01 37.68 11.27
CA ASN A 629 21.34 38.91 12.01
C ASN A 629 21.71 40.14 11.15
N ASN A 630 21.70 40.03 9.81
CA ASN A 630 22.24 41.05 8.91
C ASN A 630 21.19 41.91 8.18
N TYR A 631 19.88 41.72 8.44
CA TYR A 631 18.86 42.49 7.73
C TYR A 631 18.64 43.88 8.34
N THR A 632 19.06 44.91 7.60
CA THR A 632 18.67 46.30 7.85
C THR A 632 17.28 46.59 7.31
N SER A 633 16.90 46.01 6.17
CA SER A 633 15.56 46.08 5.59
C SER A 633 15.13 44.72 5.07
N THR A 634 13.84 44.38 5.17
CA THR A 634 13.28 43.14 4.62
C THR A 634 12.06 43.39 3.73
N SER A 635 11.99 42.68 2.61
CA SER A 635 10.85 42.71 1.69
C SER A 635 9.95 41.50 1.90
N TRP A 636 8.65 41.74 2.15
CA TRP A 636 7.68 40.67 2.41
C TRP A 636 6.63 40.62 1.32
N LEU A 637 6.40 39.45 0.74
CA LEU A 637 5.30 39.20 -0.18
C LEU A 637 4.16 38.52 0.58
N ILE A 638 2.97 39.14 0.55
CA ILE A 638 1.76 38.61 1.19
C ILE A 638 0.65 38.52 0.14
N PRO A 639 0.45 37.33 -0.46
CA PRO A 639 -0.70 37.08 -1.31
C PRO A 639 -1.99 36.97 -0.50
N ILE A 640 -3.04 37.63 -0.94
CA ILE A 640 -4.38 37.55 -0.34
C ILE A 640 -5.40 37.04 -1.35
N ALA A 641 -6.35 36.24 -0.87
CA ALA A 641 -7.48 35.72 -1.64
C ALA A 641 -8.84 36.17 -1.06
N GLY A 642 -8.85 37.15 -0.15
CA GLY A 642 -10.05 37.66 0.52
C GLY A 642 -10.63 36.75 1.63
N GLY A 643 -9.97 35.63 1.97
CA GLY A 643 -10.41 34.71 3.01
C GLY A 643 -9.76 34.91 4.39
N PRO A 644 -10.31 34.32 5.47
CA PRO A 644 -9.87 34.53 6.85
C PRO A 644 -8.41 34.11 7.10
N ASN A 645 -7.90 33.15 6.33
CA ASN A 645 -6.53 32.65 6.49
C ASN A 645 -5.47 33.70 6.15
N ALA A 646 -5.72 34.57 5.17
CA ALA A 646 -4.82 35.66 4.82
C ALA A 646 -4.73 36.70 5.96
N GLN A 647 -5.87 36.97 6.62
CA GLN A 647 -5.92 37.87 7.75
C GLN A 647 -5.19 37.31 8.98
N ARG A 648 -5.19 35.98 9.16
CA ARG A 648 -4.42 35.33 10.22
C ARG A 648 -2.90 35.47 10.01
N ALA A 649 -2.43 35.41 8.78
CA ALA A 649 -1.03 35.70 8.45
C ALA A 649 -0.68 37.17 8.77
N ILE A 650 -1.56 38.12 8.43
CA ILE A 650 -1.38 39.55 8.72
C ILE A 650 -1.29 39.82 10.24
N GLN A 651 -2.04 39.11 11.07
CA GLN A 651 -1.97 39.24 12.53
C GLN A 651 -0.62 38.83 13.15
N LEU A 652 0.27 38.19 12.39
CA LEU A 652 1.62 37.82 12.85
C LEU A 652 2.69 38.85 12.47
N LEU A 653 2.36 39.84 11.64
CA LEU A 653 3.32 40.84 11.15
C LEU A 653 4.07 41.59 12.26
N PRO A 654 3.45 41.99 13.39
CA PRO A 654 4.19 42.66 14.47
C PRO A 654 5.36 41.83 15.01
N ALA A 655 5.11 40.53 15.23
CA ALA A 655 6.12 39.60 15.71
C ALA A 655 7.29 39.49 14.71
N PHE A 656 6.99 39.32 13.43
CA PHE A 656 8.02 39.25 12.39
C PHE A 656 8.77 40.57 12.18
N LYS A 657 8.09 41.71 12.36
CA LYS A 657 8.68 43.06 12.20
C LYS A 657 9.76 43.28 13.26
N SER A 658 9.52 42.80 14.49
CA SER A 658 10.46 42.91 15.61
C SER A 658 11.83 42.25 15.35
N LEU A 659 11.93 41.38 14.35
CA LEU A 659 13.17 40.71 13.96
C LEU A 659 14.00 41.51 12.93
N THR A 660 13.55 42.70 12.53
CA THR A 660 14.13 43.51 11.44
C THR A 660 14.12 45.00 11.80
N ARG A 661 15.03 45.81 11.24
CA ARG A 661 15.02 47.27 11.49
C ARG A 661 13.96 48.00 10.66
N SER A 662 13.87 47.69 9.37
CA SER A 662 12.78 48.13 8.49
C SER A 662 12.18 46.96 7.72
N ALA A 663 10.90 47.09 7.38
CA ALA A 663 10.18 46.12 6.58
C ALA A 663 9.31 46.86 5.55
N TYR A 664 9.14 46.24 4.39
CA TYR A 664 8.26 46.72 3.31
C TYR A 664 7.43 45.55 2.80
N ILE A 665 6.12 45.77 2.59
CA ILE A 665 5.18 44.72 2.20
C ILE A 665 4.70 44.95 0.76
N TRP A 666 4.92 43.94 -0.07
CA TRP A 666 4.19 43.71 -1.31
C TRP A 666 2.93 42.91 -0.98
N LEU A 667 1.77 43.57 -0.95
CA LEU A 667 0.48 42.92 -0.76
C LEU A 667 -0.12 42.67 -2.14
N CYS A 668 -0.28 41.41 -2.54
CA CYS A 668 -0.76 41.10 -3.88
C CYS A 668 -2.03 40.23 -3.89
N GLN A 669 -2.80 40.37 -4.96
CA GLN A 669 -3.96 39.52 -5.24
C GLN A 669 -3.95 39.15 -6.72
N VAL A 670 -4.13 37.86 -7.00
CA VAL A 670 -4.14 37.34 -8.37
C VAL A 670 -5.57 37.34 -8.91
N TYR A 671 -5.75 37.91 -10.09
CA TYR A 671 -7.03 38.00 -10.79
C TYR A 671 -6.97 37.26 -12.13
N PRO A 672 -8.06 36.61 -12.56
CA PRO A 672 -8.15 36.03 -13.90
C PRO A 672 -7.96 37.11 -14.98
N PRO A 673 -7.26 36.80 -16.09
CA PRO A 673 -7.00 37.77 -17.16
C PRO A 673 -8.27 38.22 -17.90
N ASP A 674 -9.32 37.41 -17.84
CA ASP A 674 -10.61 37.54 -18.51
C ASP A 674 -11.59 38.49 -17.81
N LYS A 675 -11.23 39.04 -16.64
CA LYS A 675 -12.02 40.08 -15.97
C LYS A 675 -11.65 41.50 -16.46
N PRO A 676 -12.56 42.22 -17.15
CA PRO A 676 -12.27 43.54 -17.72
C PRO A 676 -12.03 44.61 -16.64
N VAL A 677 -12.84 44.59 -15.56
CA VAL A 677 -12.70 45.49 -14.40
C VAL A 677 -12.22 44.68 -13.19
N LEU A 678 -11.14 45.13 -12.56
CA LEU A 678 -10.61 44.52 -11.34
C LEU A 678 -11.23 45.20 -10.12
N ASP A 679 -11.91 44.42 -9.28
CA ASP A 679 -12.30 44.90 -7.95
C ASP A 679 -11.10 44.79 -7.00
N THR A 680 -10.37 45.90 -6.82
CA THR A 680 -9.20 46.01 -5.92
C THR A 680 -9.58 46.44 -4.51
N THR A 681 -10.87 46.59 -4.21
CA THR A 681 -11.35 47.19 -2.96
C THR A 681 -10.83 46.45 -1.73
N ALA A 682 -10.92 45.11 -1.72
CA ALA A 682 -10.43 44.28 -0.63
C ALA A 682 -8.91 44.39 -0.44
N LEU A 683 -8.16 44.43 -1.54
CA LEU A 683 -6.71 44.57 -1.55
C LEU A 683 -6.26 45.91 -1.00
N GLU A 684 -6.87 47.00 -1.45
CA GLU A 684 -6.56 48.35 -0.98
C GLU A 684 -6.96 48.58 0.46
N ASN A 685 -8.13 48.08 0.87
CA ASN A 685 -8.58 48.17 2.27
C ASN A 685 -7.60 47.44 3.20
N THR A 686 -7.15 46.25 2.80
CA THR A 686 -6.15 45.49 3.56
C THR A 686 -4.80 46.22 3.61
N ALA A 687 -4.34 46.79 2.49
CA ALA A 687 -3.10 47.59 2.48
C ALA A 687 -3.21 48.87 3.32
N ARG A 688 -4.38 49.52 3.35
CA ARG A 688 -4.66 50.67 4.23
C ARG A 688 -4.64 50.24 5.69
N GLN A 689 -5.29 49.11 6.03
CA GLN A 689 -5.27 48.55 7.37
C GLN A 689 -3.84 48.25 7.84
N ILE A 690 -3.03 47.59 7.02
CA ILE A 690 -1.65 47.25 7.42
C ILE A 690 -0.82 48.52 7.67
N ARG A 691 -0.99 49.56 6.85
CA ARG A 691 -0.31 50.85 7.01
C ARG A 691 -0.74 51.57 8.29
N SER A 692 -2.02 51.59 8.61
CA SER A 692 -2.53 52.29 9.80
C SER A 692 -2.25 51.52 11.10
N GLU A 693 -2.50 50.21 11.11
CA GLU A 693 -2.45 49.36 12.30
C GLU A 693 -1.00 48.98 12.66
N TYR A 694 -0.22 48.54 11.67
CA TYR A 694 1.14 48.01 11.92
C TYR A 694 2.25 48.99 11.58
N LYS A 695 1.94 50.14 10.98
CA LYS A 695 2.90 51.17 10.54
C LYS A 695 4.02 50.55 9.70
N ILE A 696 3.66 49.70 8.74
CA ILE A 696 4.58 49.09 7.76
C ILE A 696 4.23 49.64 6.38
N PRO A 697 5.19 50.25 5.65
CA PRO A 697 4.99 50.61 4.25
C PRO A 697 4.48 49.40 3.45
N THR A 698 3.32 49.56 2.81
CA THR A 698 2.63 48.47 2.11
C THR A 698 2.13 48.96 0.77
N MET A 699 2.45 48.23 -0.30
CA MET A 699 1.99 48.49 -1.66
C MET A 699 1.04 47.38 -2.12
N ALA A 700 -0.13 47.79 -2.58
CA ALA A 700 -1.15 46.92 -3.14
C ALA A 700 -0.86 46.67 -4.62
N ILE A 701 -0.71 45.40 -5.01
CA ILE A 701 -0.41 45.00 -6.39
C ILE A 701 -1.46 44.00 -6.90
N PRO A 702 -2.35 44.42 -7.80
CA PRO A 702 -3.19 43.49 -8.54
C PRO A 702 -2.36 42.80 -9.63
N ILE A 703 -2.33 41.47 -9.66
CA ILE A 703 -1.61 40.68 -10.66
C ILE A 703 -2.62 39.93 -11.53
N ARG A 704 -2.57 40.10 -12.86
CA ARG A 704 -3.39 39.30 -13.80
C ARG A 704 -2.62 38.05 -14.23
N SER A 705 -3.19 36.87 -13.99
CA SER A 705 -2.59 35.60 -14.38
C SER A 705 -3.62 34.47 -14.45
N ARG A 706 -3.38 33.49 -15.32
CA ARG A 706 -4.13 32.23 -15.36
C ARG A 706 -3.71 31.24 -14.27
N SER A 707 -2.51 31.43 -13.69
CA SER A 707 -1.93 30.58 -12.65
C SER A 707 -1.52 31.42 -11.44
N VAL A 708 -2.15 31.15 -10.29
CA VAL A 708 -1.84 31.79 -9.01
C VAL A 708 -0.41 31.46 -8.58
N THR A 709 -0.04 30.19 -8.70
CA THR A 709 1.31 29.71 -8.37
C THR A 709 2.36 30.43 -9.19
N GLU A 710 2.24 30.44 -10.52
CA GLU A 710 3.23 31.07 -11.40
C GLU A 710 3.35 32.58 -11.14
N ALA A 711 2.22 33.27 -10.96
CA ALA A 711 2.19 34.70 -10.67
C ALA A 711 2.97 35.06 -9.40
N ILE A 712 2.66 34.38 -8.30
CA ILE A 712 3.29 34.65 -6.99
C ILE A 712 4.77 34.27 -7.04
N THR A 713 5.11 33.12 -7.63
CA THR A 713 6.49 32.64 -7.70
C THR A 713 7.35 33.57 -8.56
N ARG A 714 6.85 33.99 -9.72
CA ARG A 714 7.52 34.93 -10.61
C ARG A 714 7.75 36.25 -9.91
N PHE A 715 6.72 36.82 -9.28
CA PHE A 715 6.82 38.09 -8.56
C PHE A 715 7.84 38.02 -7.41
N ALA A 716 7.76 36.97 -6.57
CA ALA A 716 8.66 36.77 -5.44
C ALA A 716 10.14 36.72 -5.88
N ASN A 717 10.43 36.05 -7.00
CA ASN A 717 11.78 35.92 -7.53
C ASN A 717 12.25 37.19 -8.25
N THR A 718 11.38 37.88 -8.99
CA THR A 718 11.72 39.14 -9.70
C THR A 718 12.02 40.26 -8.72
N GLU A 719 11.19 40.45 -7.71
CA GLU A 719 11.36 41.49 -6.68
C GLU A 719 12.31 41.06 -5.54
N GLN A 720 12.94 39.88 -5.66
CA GLN A 720 13.85 39.31 -4.67
C GLN A 720 13.30 39.40 -3.23
N CYS A 721 12.07 38.94 -3.04
CA CYS A 721 11.40 39.01 -1.75
C CYS A 721 12.12 38.15 -0.70
N ASP A 722 12.38 38.68 0.50
CA ASP A 722 13.05 37.94 1.57
C ASP A 722 12.13 36.93 2.26
N VAL A 723 10.86 37.32 2.44
CA VAL A 723 9.85 36.51 3.12
C VAL A 723 8.59 36.41 2.26
N LEU A 724 8.08 35.20 2.10
CA LEU A 724 6.77 34.93 1.52
C LEU A 724 5.84 34.42 2.62
N MET A 725 4.71 35.10 2.85
CA MET A 725 3.74 34.71 3.87
C MET A 725 2.39 34.36 3.24
N LEU A 726 1.93 33.12 3.46
CA LEU A 726 0.71 32.59 2.85
C LEU A 726 -0.25 32.11 3.94
N GLY A 727 -1.47 32.63 3.91
CA GLY A 727 -2.58 32.03 4.64
C GLY A 727 -3.19 30.88 3.84
N ALA A 728 -3.33 29.71 4.43
CA ALA A 728 -3.89 28.53 3.76
C ALA A 728 -4.92 27.80 4.63
N SER A 729 -5.98 27.29 4.00
CA SER A 729 -6.92 26.39 4.69
C SER A 729 -6.30 25.00 4.85
N ARG A 730 -6.87 24.18 5.72
CA ARG A 730 -6.46 22.78 5.88
C ARG A 730 -6.56 22.02 4.55
N GLU A 731 -7.68 22.16 3.85
CA GLU A 731 -7.89 21.59 2.52
C GLU A 731 -6.85 22.14 1.53
N GLY A 732 -6.61 23.45 1.50
CA GLY A 732 -5.60 24.05 0.63
C GLY A 732 -4.17 23.54 0.89
N LEU A 733 -3.86 23.14 2.13
CA LEU A 733 -2.60 22.48 2.49
C LEU A 733 -2.59 20.97 2.24
N LEU A 734 -3.74 20.33 1.98
CA LEU A 734 -3.87 18.87 1.85
C LEU A 734 -4.44 18.38 0.50
N GLN A 735 -4.86 19.27 -0.39
CA GLN A 735 -5.57 18.93 -1.63
C GLN A 735 -4.62 18.62 -2.79
N GLN A 736 -4.90 17.53 -3.52
CA GLN A 736 -4.19 17.09 -4.74
C GLN A 736 -5.10 17.04 -5.99
N ALA A 737 -6.35 17.48 -5.91
CA ALA A 737 -7.29 17.37 -7.02
C ALA A 737 -6.95 18.36 -8.16
N ILE A 738 -6.51 17.83 -9.31
CA ILE A 738 -6.33 18.44 -10.65
C ILE A 738 -5.38 19.66 -10.75
N GLN A 739 -5.37 20.59 -9.80
CA GLN A 739 -4.55 21.81 -9.78
C GLN A 739 -3.34 21.75 -8.83
N GLY A 740 -3.26 20.70 -7.98
CA GLY A 740 -2.19 20.54 -6.99
C GLY A 740 -2.31 21.46 -5.77
N ASN A 741 -1.40 21.31 -4.80
CA ASN A 741 -1.36 22.16 -3.61
C ASN A 741 -0.66 23.50 -3.93
N ILE A 742 -1.44 24.58 -4.02
CA ILE A 742 -0.93 25.92 -4.38
C ILE A 742 0.11 26.44 -3.37
N PRO A 743 -0.16 26.50 -2.04
CA PRO A 743 0.84 26.94 -1.07
C PRO A 743 2.17 26.19 -1.14
N GLU A 744 2.09 24.88 -1.34
CA GLU A 744 3.26 24.02 -1.41
C GLU A 744 4.03 24.18 -2.72
N ALA A 745 3.32 24.28 -3.85
CA ALA A 745 3.92 24.54 -5.15
C ALA A 745 4.60 25.91 -5.21
N ILE A 746 4.02 26.95 -4.59
CA ILE A 746 4.68 28.25 -4.45
C ILE A 746 5.93 28.10 -3.57
N ALA A 747 5.78 27.51 -2.39
CA ALA A 747 6.88 27.35 -1.45
C ALA A 747 8.04 26.53 -2.04
N ARG A 748 7.79 25.54 -2.91
CA ARG A 748 8.83 24.76 -3.62
C ARG A 748 9.68 25.62 -4.55
N ASN A 749 9.05 26.56 -5.24
CA ASN A 749 9.65 27.29 -6.36
C ASN A 749 10.20 28.68 -6.00
N VAL A 750 10.10 29.08 -4.72
CA VAL A 750 10.74 30.30 -4.19
C VAL A 750 11.98 29.99 -3.35
N ASN A 751 12.98 30.86 -3.46
CA ASN A 751 14.23 30.80 -2.70
C ASN A 751 14.16 31.52 -1.34
N SER A 752 13.09 32.29 -1.11
CA SER A 752 12.85 33.09 0.08
C SER A 752 12.38 32.25 1.28
N THR A 753 12.45 32.82 2.49
CA THR A 753 11.85 32.18 3.66
C THR A 753 10.32 32.18 3.49
N THR A 754 9.72 31.01 3.43
CA THR A 754 8.25 30.85 3.24
C THR A 754 7.58 30.46 4.55
N ILE A 755 6.53 31.18 4.91
CA ILE A 755 5.75 30.98 6.13
C ILE A 755 4.30 30.68 5.73
N LEU A 756 3.86 29.47 6.02
CA LEU A 756 2.48 29.04 5.79
C LEU A 756 1.72 29.07 7.12
N VAL A 757 0.54 29.69 7.12
CA VAL A 757 -0.29 29.86 8.31
C VAL A 757 -1.62 29.15 8.11
N ARG A 758 -1.93 28.20 8.98
CA ARG A 758 -3.18 27.47 9.05
C ARG A 758 -3.93 27.83 10.33
N SER A 759 -5.13 28.37 10.17
CA SER A 759 -6.06 28.73 11.26
C SER A 759 -6.58 27.49 12.01
N PRO A 760 -7.10 27.61 13.24
CA PRO A 760 -7.57 26.49 14.07
C PRO A 760 -8.65 25.63 13.37
N LEU A 761 -8.89 24.41 13.86
CA LEU A 761 -10.04 23.65 13.38
C LEU A 761 -11.32 24.34 13.84
N ASP A 762 -12.07 24.93 12.92
CA ASP A 762 -13.40 25.45 13.23
C ASP A 762 -14.26 24.30 13.76
N ARG A 763 -14.87 24.49 14.93
CA ARG A 763 -15.80 23.52 15.53
C ARG A 763 -17.02 23.22 14.63
N GLY A 764 -17.17 23.91 13.49
CA GLY A 764 -18.21 23.70 12.48
C GLY A 764 -17.73 23.21 11.10
N GLU A 765 -16.43 23.14 10.80
CA GLU A 765 -15.93 22.72 9.46
C GLU A 765 -15.62 21.21 9.37
N ALA A 766 -15.72 20.45 10.46
CA ALA A 766 -15.53 18.99 10.43
C ALA A 766 -16.65 18.21 9.70
N VAL A 767 -17.58 18.88 9.00
CA VAL A 767 -18.81 18.25 8.47
C VAL A 767 -19.04 18.47 6.98
N ARG A 768 -18.24 19.27 6.26
CA ARG A 768 -18.26 19.26 4.79
C ARG A 768 -17.12 18.37 4.27
N ASP A 769 -17.37 17.07 4.27
CA ASP A 769 -16.64 16.06 3.49
C ASP A 769 -17.48 14.77 3.39
#